data_AF-A0A8S2UF59-F1
#
_entry.id   AF-A0A8S2UF59-F1
#
_cell.length_a   1.000
_cell.length_b   1.000
_cell.length_c   1.000
_cell.angle_alpha   90.00
_cell.angle_beta   90.00
_cell.angle_gamma   90.00
#
_symmetry.space_group_name_H-M   'P 1'
#
loop_
_entity.id
_entity.type
_entity.pdbx_description
1 polymer ?
#
loop_
_entity_poly.entity_id
_entity_poly.type
_entity_poly.pdbx_seq_one_letter_code
_entity_poly.pdbx_strand_id
1 'polypeptide(L)'
;MITISHQYQRWAKSSIQCHINSQLVSTAYFPWSIETSDPFDKCYIGCTPDHSDLTSFSGQLSTFYLFSIYLEPLIVQGLYKLGPAYKNQFKFENESAHILTEPQRKAMYDGKLMNSIVFNYNPVSCDEQLVLQAGPKTNMPYFVHNAHAQMLSNVRSVVAHSIYSTLHSIGGVQVFFPLFGQLDHEQIDGSINYNVCSILLFTLCELIERSYTIQHQMLTSKGFLMIGYYLEKSSKQHINMESLNSLISLITFFIKIQSKNSPLLLKQLFTHIFFNPSIWINCSVFIQMRLYTYLATEFVSYNEMYDSIRPISGIIQTLNTLKYVYWIVEPTRPSIYQAKILDADRPTREQIVEMRSYMLLYMKQLVISGPGTQEEELQAILNYLHTINEDENIIDVLDLVVSLMSEHPKNMVPAFDRRLGLRTVFKLLESTKEGIRLQALKLLGFFLQRSTIKRKADAMQPHNLFSLLADRLSLHSNAFTMATYNILFEILVEKVSGPIVEKRSSEITSDWKIENSAMIKVIATLLRNSPDNVHLYDIKSRFLDDMILLSSSSRENRRVILQISVWQEYLLGLAYVYPSNEQQVAVTDRVFELLKILLHHAIKYEFGGWRVWIDTLSILHGRVTKEDYYRKINKMVENMKDDDENEPKTPVSTPTASGSGTPFDGQSIVTPTKSVSNRQVFSKTNQLPPYTISEFKYSPLHIRLLHSVFDAIESDVRAWKA
;
A
#
# COMPACT_ATOMS: atom_id res chain seq x y z
N MET A 1 7.05 -24.58 42.14
CA MET A 1 7.46 -23.49 43.06
C MET A 1 6.36 -23.29 44.08
N ILE A 2 6.71 -23.21 45.36
CA ILE A 2 5.78 -22.87 46.45
C ILE A 2 6.17 -21.49 46.96
N THR A 3 5.20 -20.59 47.09
CA THR A 3 5.41 -19.24 47.65
C THR A 3 4.37 -18.98 48.73
N ILE A 4 4.84 -18.68 49.93
CA ILE A 4 4.01 -18.29 51.05
C ILE A 4 4.27 -16.80 51.28
N SER A 5 3.23 -15.98 51.15
CA SER A 5 3.32 -14.54 51.35
C SER A 5 2.39 -14.10 52.48
N HIS A 6 2.93 -13.33 53.41
CA HIS A 6 2.16 -12.75 54.51
C HIS A 6 1.89 -11.27 54.22
N GLN A 7 0.63 -10.92 54.05
CA GLN A 7 0.18 -9.53 53.94
C GLN A 7 -0.28 -9.04 55.31
N TYR A 8 0.61 -8.30 55.97
CA TYR A 8 0.30 -7.67 57.24
C TYR A 8 -0.60 -6.44 57.03
N GLN A 9 -1.66 -6.34 57.82
CA GLN A 9 -2.52 -5.16 57.91
C GLN A 9 -2.68 -4.74 59.37
N ARG A 10 -2.29 -3.49 59.68
CA ARG A 10 -2.34 -2.97 61.06
C ARG A 10 -3.77 -2.75 61.58
N TRP A 11 -4.68 -2.33 60.69
CA TRP A 11 -6.05 -1.93 61.03
C TRP A 11 -7.12 -2.86 60.45
N ALA A 12 -6.72 -4.02 59.94
CA ALA A 12 -7.59 -5.00 59.31
C ALA A 12 -7.01 -6.42 59.46
N LYS A 13 -7.74 -7.45 59.01
CA LYS A 13 -7.29 -8.83 59.11
C LYS A 13 -6.05 -9.05 58.23
N SER A 14 -4.97 -9.53 58.83
CA SER A 14 -3.79 -9.97 58.07
C SER A 14 -4.10 -11.28 57.35
N SER A 15 -3.40 -11.56 56.25
CA SER A 15 -3.62 -12.77 55.46
C SER A 15 -2.32 -13.46 55.06
N ILE A 16 -2.30 -14.78 55.09
CA ILE A 16 -1.26 -15.62 54.48
C ILE A 16 -1.84 -16.20 53.21
N GLN A 17 -1.11 -16.04 52.13
CA GLN A 17 -1.45 -16.59 50.82
C GLN A 17 -0.43 -17.66 50.44
N CYS A 18 -0.92 -18.82 50.03
CA CYS A 18 -0.12 -19.91 49.50
C CYS A 18 -0.33 -20.00 48.00
N HIS A 19 0.76 -19.79 47.25
CA HIS A 19 0.80 -19.94 45.81
C HIS A 19 1.57 -21.20 45.42
N ILE A 20 1.00 -22.00 44.54
CA ILE A 20 1.66 -23.16 43.93
C ILE A 20 1.75 -22.90 42.43
N ASN A 21 2.96 -22.96 41.89
CA ASN A 21 3.23 -22.74 40.46
C ASN A 21 2.62 -21.45 39.92
N SER A 22 2.81 -20.35 40.68
CA SER A 22 2.23 -19.01 40.46
C SER A 22 0.72 -18.84 40.66
N GLN A 23 -0.04 -19.92 40.89
CA GLN A 23 -1.47 -19.86 41.14
C GLN A 23 -1.74 -19.78 42.64
N LEU A 24 -2.63 -18.88 43.05
CA LEU A 24 -3.11 -18.80 44.43
C LEU A 24 -3.98 -20.04 44.72
N VAL A 25 -3.55 -20.87 45.67
CA VAL A 25 -4.26 -22.11 46.03
C VAL A 25 -5.04 -21.96 47.32
N SER A 26 -4.53 -21.17 48.27
CA SER A 26 -5.19 -20.98 49.57
C SER A 26 -4.87 -19.62 50.16
N THR A 27 -5.86 -19.02 50.83
CA THR A 27 -5.72 -17.79 51.61
C THR A 27 -6.30 -18.03 53.00
N ALA A 28 -5.48 -17.80 54.02
CA ALA A 28 -5.91 -17.83 55.41
C ALA A 28 -5.90 -16.40 55.98
N TYR A 29 -6.96 -16.04 56.70
CA TYR A 29 -7.08 -14.74 57.37
C TYR A 29 -6.99 -14.93 58.89
N PHE A 30 -6.29 -14.04 59.57
CA PHE A 30 -6.18 -14.07 61.04
C PHE A 30 -6.25 -12.67 61.65
N PRO A 31 -6.82 -12.56 62.86
CA PRO A 31 -7.09 -11.27 63.51
C PRO A 31 -5.93 -10.72 64.37
N TRP A 32 -4.87 -11.49 64.60
CA TRP A 32 -3.78 -11.15 65.53
C TRP A 32 -2.47 -10.77 64.83
N SER A 33 -1.69 -9.87 65.44
CA SER A 33 -0.33 -9.54 65.03
C SER A 33 0.64 -10.68 65.40
N ILE A 34 1.54 -11.03 64.48
CA ILE A 34 2.67 -11.91 64.78
C ILE A 34 3.79 -11.01 65.32
N GLU A 35 3.87 -10.87 66.64
CA GLU A 35 4.98 -10.20 67.33
C GLU A 35 5.90 -11.26 67.94
N THR A 36 6.80 -11.81 67.12
CA THR A 36 7.92 -12.63 67.60
C THR A 36 9.19 -11.82 67.45
N SER A 37 9.81 -11.46 68.57
CA SER A 37 11.12 -10.76 68.62
C SER A 37 12.31 -11.72 68.62
N ASP A 38 12.07 -13.00 68.30
CA ASP A 38 13.11 -14.02 68.36
C ASP A 38 14.17 -13.77 67.28
N PRO A 39 15.45 -13.65 67.66
CA PRO A 39 16.52 -13.43 66.70
C PRO A 39 16.77 -14.67 65.85
N PHE A 40 17.15 -14.46 64.57
CA PHE A 40 17.66 -15.54 63.73
C PHE A 40 19.08 -15.91 64.16
N ASP A 41 19.26 -17.08 64.77
CA ASP A 41 20.57 -17.57 65.23
C ASP A 41 21.24 -18.49 64.19
N LYS A 42 20.60 -19.63 63.86
CA LYS A 42 21.14 -20.65 62.94
C LYS A 42 20.12 -21.07 61.90
N CYS A 43 20.61 -21.40 60.70
CA CYS A 43 19.79 -21.91 59.60
C CYS A 43 20.21 -23.35 59.23
N TYR A 44 19.23 -24.25 59.12
CA TYR A 44 19.43 -25.64 58.73
C TYR A 44 18.60 -25.95 57.47
N ILE A 45 19.12 -26.78 56.58
CA ILE A 45 18.44 -27.18 55.35
C ILE A 45 18.13 -28.68 55.38
N GLY A 46 16.88 -29.02 55.01
CA GLY A 46 16.41 -30.38 54.78
C GLY A 46 15.78 -31.08 55.99
N CYS A 47 16.19 -30.74 57.21
CA CYS A 47 15.66 -31.32 58.44
C CYS A 47 15.71 -30.30 59.60
N THR A 48 15.01 -30.58 60.69
CA THR A 48 15.12 -29.85 61.95
C THR A 48 16.29 -30.38 62.80
N PRO A 49 16.82 -29.60 63.76
CA PRO A 49 18.04 -29.96 64.52
C PRO A 49 17.89 -31.23 65.36
N ASP A 50 16.67 -31.60 65.71
CA ASP A 50 16.27 -32.81 66.44
C ASP A 50 16.27 -34.08 65.56
N HIS A 51 16.58 -33.96 64.26
CA HIS A 51 16.65 -35.09 63.32
C HIS A 51 15.37 -35.94 63.26
N SER A 52 14.21 -35.32 63.45
CA SER A 52 12.92 -36.01 63.40
C SER A 52 12.53 -36.36 61.96
N ASP A 53 12.27 -37.65 61.70
CA ASP A 53 11.81 -38.12 60.38
C ASP A 53 10.45 -37.51 59.99
N LEU A 54 9.64 -37.10 60.98
CA LEU A 54 8.32 -36.48 60.76
C LEU A 54 8.39 -35.05 60.21
N THR A 55 9.53 -34.37 60.40
CA THR A 55 9.76 -32.97 59.96
C THR A 55 10.82 -32.88 58.85
N SER A 56 11.33 -34.03 58.39
CA SER A 56 12.34 -34.12 57.35
C SER A 56 11.73 -33.93 55.96
N PHE A 57 12.31 -33.01 55.17
CA PHE A 57 11.88 -32.81 53.79
C PHE A 57 12.43 -33.92 52.90
N SER A 58 11.53 -34.67 52.25
CA SER A 58 11.88 -35.67 51.24
C SER A 58 11.62 -35.13 49.84
N GLY A 59 12.67 -34.73 49.13
CA GLY A 59 12.56 -34.26 47.74
C GLY A 59 13.77 -33.49 47.25
N GLN A 60 13.62 -32.82 46.10
CA GLN A 60 14.61 -31.92 45.55
C GLN A 60 14.28 -30.47 45.89
N LEU A 61 15.29 -29.75 46.35
CA LEU A 61 15.23 -28.33 46.69
C LEU A 61 16.06 -27.54 45.68
N SER A 62 15.54 -26.40 45.24
CA SER A 62 16.28 -25.46 44.37
C SER A 62 16.69 -24.22 45.16
N THR A 63 16.94 -23.09 44.49
CA THR A 63 17.22 -21.82 45.17
C THR A 63 16.07 -21.41 46.11
N PHE A 64 16.43 -20.92 47.29
CA PHE A 64 15.52 -20.41 48.32
C PHE A 64 15.70 -18.92 48.51
N TYR A 65 14.57 -18.22 48.62
CA TYR A 65 14.54 -16.81 48.94
C TYR A 65 13.60 -16.56 50.12
N LEU A 66 14.01 -15.67 51.02
CA LEU A 66 13.11 -15.00 51.96
C LEU A 66 13.17 -13.50 51.71
N PHE A 67 12.00 -12.88 51.59
CA PHE A 67 11.86 -11.44 51.39
C PHE A 67 11.18 -10.80 52.59
N SER A 68 11.59 -9.59 52.96
CA SER A 68 11.01 -8.79 54.04
C SER A 68 9.75 -8.03 53.62
N ILE A 69 9.30 -8.21 52.38
CA ILE A 69 8.10 -7.59 51.82
C ILE A 69 7.07 -8.64 51.44
N TYR A 70 5.80 -8.21 51.36
CA TYR A 70 4.77 -8.99 50.70
C TYR A 70 5.07 -9.12 49.20
N LEU A 71 5.05 -10.35 48.68
CA LEU A 71 5.23 -10.62 47.26
C LEU A 71 3.91 -10.48 46.52
N GLU A 72 3.81 -9.47 45.66
CA GLU A 72 2.65 -9.27 44.80
C GLU A 72 2.49 -10.42 43.79
N PRO A 73 1.26 -10.73 43.34
CA PRO A 73 1.00 -11.80 42.37
C PRO A 73 1.78 -11.69 41.06
N LEU A 74 2.15 -10.47 40.64
CA LEU A 74 2.97 -10.26 39.45
C LEU A 74 4.42 -10.74 39.65
N ILE A 75 4.98 -10.54 40.86
CA ILE A 75 6.33 -10.99 41.26
C ILE A 75 6.30 -12.51 41.50
N VAL A 76 5.34 -13.00 42.30
CA VAL A 76 4.55 -14.21 42.04
C VAL A 76 4.90 -15.03 40.80
N GLN A 77 4.22 -14.64 39.73
CA GLN A 77 4.32 -15.21 38.40
C GLN A 77 5.72 -15.05 37.78
N GLY A 78 6.39 -13.92 38.02
CA GLY A 78 7.75 -13.69 37.53
C GLY A 78 8.75 -14.71 38.09
N LEU A 79 8.77 -14.91 39.40
CA LEU A 79 9.62 -15.90 40.08
C LEU A 79 9.36 -17.32 39.56
N TYR A 80 8.10 -17.68 39.35
CA TYR A 80 7.77 -18.99 38.77
C TYR A 80 8.35 -19.16 37.38
N LYS A 81 8.23 -18.14 36.53
CA LYS A 81 8.73 -18.16 35.15
C LYS A 81 10.25 -18.27 35.08
N LEU A 82 10.99 -17.64 35.99
CA LEU A 82 12.46 -17.75 36.07
C LEU A 82 12.92 -19.19 36.32
N GLY A 83 12.05 -20.01 36.91
CA GLY A 83 12.29 -21.43 37.11
C GLY A 83 13.24 -21.74 38.27
N PRO A 84 13.39 -23.03 38.60
CA PRO A 84 14.12 -23.49 39.78
C PRO A 84 15.64 -23.22 39.72
N ALA A 85 16.21 -23.07 38.52
CA ALA A 85 17.64 -22.84 38.35
C ALA A 85 18.07 -21.37 38.58
N TYR A 86 17.11 -20.45 38.72
CA TYR A 86 17.43 -19.04 38.93
C TYR A 86 18.05 -18.83 40.33
N LYS A 87 19.20 -18.15 40.37
CA LYS A 87 20.04 -18.01 41.57
C LYS A 87 20.51 -16.60 41.89
N ASN A 88 20.08 -15.62 41.08
CA ASN A 88 20.60 -14.26 41.16
C ASN A 88 19.83 -13.40 42.16
N GLN A 89 20.30 -12.17 42.36
CA GLN A 89 19.78 -11.24 43.37
C GLN A 89 18.79 -10.21 42.81
N PHE A 90 18.28 -10.40 41.59
CA PHE A 90 17.40 -9.45 40.89
C PHE A 90 18.05 -8.06 40.68
N LYS A 91 19.37 -8.06 40.46
CA LYS A 91 20.14 -6.82 40.30
C LYS A 91 20.16 -6.32 38.86
N PHE A 92 20.34 -7.23 37.90
CA PHE A 92 20.46 -6.88 36.49
C PHE A 92 19.30 -7.47 35.69
N GLU A 93 18.52 -6.60 35.06
CA GLU A 93 17.38 -6.97 34.23
C GLU A 93 17.73 -7.95 33.08
N ASN A 94 18.95 -7.86 32.56
CA ASN A 94 19.44 -8.73 31.47
C ASN A 94 19.43 -10.22 31.86
N GLU A 95 19.43 -10.55 33.14
CA GLU A 95 19.37 -11.92 33.67
C GLU A 95 18.07 -12.65 33.26
N SER A 96 16.99 -11.91 33.02
CA SER A 96 15.65 -12.46 32.77
C SER A 96 14.96 -11.88 31.55
N ALA A 97 15.67 -11.05 30.78
CA ALA A 97 15.16 -10.35 29.59
C ALA A 97 14.58 -11.27 28.50
N HIS A 98 14.88 -12.57 28.53
CA HIS A 98 14.39 -13.58 27.59
C HIS A 98 13.19 -14.38 28.13
N ILE A 99 12.82 -14.21 29.40
CA ILE A 99 11.76 -14.99 30.08
C ILE A 99 10.61 -14.09 30.51
N LEU A 100 10.92 -12.90 31.04
CA LEU A 100 9.96 -12.02 31.68
C LEU A 100 9.47 -10.92 30.73
N THR A 101 8.16 -10.68 30.76
CA THR A 101 7.51 -9.56 30.07
C THR A 101 7.93 -8.23 30.71
N GLU A 102 7.82 -7.11 29.97
CA GLU A 102 8.13 -5.76 30.47
C GLU A 102 7.49 -5.42 31.85
N PRO A 103 6.18 -5.64 32.09
CA PRO A 103 5.58 -5.35 33.40
C PRO A 103 6.22 -6.14 34.54
N GLN A 104 6.54 -7.41 34.30
CA GLN A 104 7.21 -8.28 35.28
C GLN A 104 8.64 -7.82 35.55
N ARG A 105 9.39 -7.42 34.50
CA ARG A 105 10.74 -6.88 34.67
C ARG A 105 10.74 -5.60 35.49
N LYS A 106 9.85 -4.66 35.18
CA LYS A 106 9.71 -3.42 35.96
C LYS A 106 9.37 -3.69 37.43
N ALA A 107 8.51 -4.67 37.71
CA ALA A 107 8.15 -5.03 39.08
C ALA A 107 9.29 -5.72 39.86
N MET A 108 10.16 -6.47 39.18
CA MET A 108 11.21 -7.27 39.83
C MET A 108 12.57 -6.56 39.93
N TYR A 109 12.88 -5.66 39.00
CA TYR A 109 14.20 -5.02 38.88
C TYR A 109 14.19 -3.51 39.20
N ASP A 110 13.17 -3.00 39.91
CA ASP A 110 13.14 -1.62 40.43
C ASP A 110 14.04 -1.41 41.68
N GLY A 111 14.74 -2.47 42.11
CA GLY A 111 15.59 -2.50 43.28
C GLY A 111 14.87 -2.85 44.60
N LYS A 112 13.54 -2.73 44.68
CA LYS A 112 12.80 -3.06 45.91
C LYS A 112 12.92 -4.53 46.25
N LEU A 113 12.75 -5.41 45.26
CA LEU A 113 12.83 -6.85 45.47
C LEU A 113 14.23 -7.25 45.95
N MET A 114 15.29 -6.75 45.30
CA MET A 114 16.69 -6.96 45.72
C MET A 114 16.94 -6.49 47.16
N ASN A 115 16.51 -5.27 47.50
CA ASN A 115 16.71 -4.69 48.83
C ASN A 115 15.90 -5.38 49.93
N SER A 116 14.84 -6.11 49.56
CA SER A 116 14.02 -6.88 50.49
C SER A 116 14.55 -8.29 50.78
N ILE A 117 15.60 -8.77 50.09
CA ILE A 117 16.16 -10.11 50.33
C ILE A 117 16.72 -10.19 51.76
N VAL A 118 16.15 -11.07 52.57
CA VAL A 118 16.63 -11.44 53.91
C VAL A 118 17.75 -12.48 53.76
N PHE A 119 17.48 -13.55 53.01
CA PHE A 119 18.48 -14.52 52.61
C PHE A 119 18.20 -15.09 51.21
N ASN A 120 19.28 -15.56 50.58
CA ASN A 120 19.25 -16.32 49.34
C ASN A 120 20.20 -17.50 49.48
N TYR A 121 19.68 -18.73 49.43
CA TYR A 121 20.50 -19.94 49.48
C TYR A 121 20.37 -20.71 48.17
N ASN A 122 21.50 -21.16 47.64
CA ASN A 122 21.54 -21.95 46.43
C ASN A 122 22.25 -23.28 46.70
N PRO A 123 21.64 -24.43 46.36
CA PRO A 123 22.28 -25.74 46.44
C PRO A 123 23.63 -25.85 45.70
N VAL A 124 23.88 -25.05 44.66
CA VAL A 124 25.15 -25.03 43.90
C VAL A 124 26.25 -24.21 44.59
N SER A 125 25.89 -23.38 45.58
CA SER A 125 26.81 -22.52 46.33
C SER A 125 27.07 -23.09 47.72
N CYS A 126 27.51 -24.34 47.78
CA CYS A 126 27.88 -25.01 49.03
C CYS A 126 29.36 -25.41 49.03
N ASP A 127 29.96 -25.37 50.23
CA ASP A 127 31.25 -25.97 50.54
C ASP A 127 31.01 -27.13 51.51
N GLU A 128 31.17 -28.36 51.04
CA GLU A 128 30.77 -29.58 51.76
C GLU A 128 29.33 -29.53 52.31
N GLN A 129 29.16 -29.33 53.61
CA GLN A 129 27.86 -29.22 54.29
C GLN A 129 27.41 -27.77 54.52
N LEU A 130 28.24 -26.77 54.22
CA LEU A 130 27.93 -25.36 54.44
C LEU A 130 27.35 -24.73 53.17
N VAL A 131 26.10 -24.26 53.23
CA VAL A 131 25.47 -23.51 52.14
C VAL A 131 25.70 -22.01 52.34
N LEU A 132 26.34 -21.40 51.36
CA LEU A 132 26.68 -20.00 51.40
C LEU A 132 25.43 -19.13 51.20
N GLN A 133 25.34 -18.06 51.98
CA GLN A 133 24.32 -17.04 51.80
C GLN A 133 24.77 -16.16 50.63
N ALA A 134 23.93 -16.10 49.60
CA ALA A 134 24.18 -15.39 48.36
C ALA A 134 23.28 -14.16 48.22
N GLY A 135 22.90 -13.53 49.33
CA GLY A 135 22.11 -12.29 49.34
C GLY A 135 22.99 -11.04 49.16
N PRO A 136 22.39 -9.87 48.91
CA PRO A 136 23.13 -8.62 48.80
C PRO A 136 23.82 -8.25 50.12
N LYS A 137 25.13 -7.98 50.09
CA LYS A 137 25.90 -7.59 51.29
C LYS A 137 25.48 -6.23 51.87
N THR A 138 24.76 -5.42 51.09
CA THR A 138 24.27 -4.09 51.47
C THR A 138 22.98 -4.12 52.28
N ASN A 139 22.28 -5.25 52.34
CA ASN A 139 21.02 -5.35 53.09
C ASN A 139 21.29 -5.45 54.60
N MET A 140 20.33 -5.01 55.41
CA MET A 140 20.43 -5.13 56.87
C MET A 140 20.60 -6.60 57.28
N PRO A 141 21.55 -6.92 58.17
CA PRO A 141 21.71 -8.28 58.66
C PRO A 141 20.56 -8.64 59.61
N TYR A 142 19.91 -9.77 59.35
CA TYR A 142 18.84 -10.31 60.21
C TYR A 142 19.35 -11.39 61.18
N PHE A 143 20.52 -11.97 60.90
CA PHE A 143 21.14 -13.02 61.71
C PHE A 143 22.13 -12.42 62.72
N VAL A 144 22.13 -12.94 63.95
CA VAL A 144 22.98 -12.44 65.04
C VAL A 144 24.44 -12.86 64.86
N HIS A 145 24.69 -14.07 64.38
CA HIS A 145 26.04 -14.63 64.24
C HIS A 145 26.39 -14.98 62.81
N ASN A 146 25.75 -16.01 62.24
CA ASN A 146 26.09 -16.53 60.91
C ASN A 146 24.82 -16.69 60.06
N ALA A 147 24.82 -16.05 58.89
CA ALA A 147 23.74 -16.18 57.92
C ALA A 147 23.94 -17.38 56.98
N HIS A 148 25.03 -18.13 57.05
CA HIS A 148 25.22 -19.38 56.31
C HIS A 148 24.34 -20.48 56.88
N ALA A 149 23.87 -21.38 56.01
CA ALA A 149 23.03 -22.51 56.41
C ALA A 149 23.84 -23.82 56.43
N GLN A 150 23.49 -24.73 57.32
CA GLN A 150 24.10 -26.06 57.40
C GLN A 150 23.18 -27.12 56.80
N MET A 151 23.69 -27.92 55.86
CA MET A 151 23.02 -29.12 55.35
C MET A 151 23.12 -30.23 56.38
N LEU A 152 21.98 -30.78 56.78
CA LEU A 152 21.94 -31.89 57.73
C LEU A 152 22.14 -33.24 57.03
N SER A 153 22.40 -34.28 57.82
CA SER A 153 22.61 -35.65 57.37
C SER A 153 21.52 -36.09 56.39
N ASN A 154 21.94 -36.65 55.24
CA ASN A 154 21.12 -37.08 54.09
C ASN A 154 20.76 -36.02 53.05
N VAL A 155 21.18 -34.77 53.20
CA VAL A 155 21.09 -33.75 52.13
C VAL A 155 22.37 -33.75 51.30
N ARG A 156 22.23 -33.81 49.97
CA ARG A 156 23.35 -33.75 49.01
C ARG A 156 23.11 -32.70 47.93
N SER A 157 24.16 -31.98 47.55
CA SER A 157 24.12 -31.08 46.40
C SER A 157 24.23 -31.87 45.08
N VAL A 158 23.45 -31.46 44.07
CA VAL A 158 23.48 -32.02 42.72
C VAL A 158 23.73 -30.87 41.74
N VAL A 159 24.81 -30.97 40.96
CA VAL A 159 25.19 -29.95 39.97
C VAL A 159 24.94 -30.49 38.57
N ALA A 160 24.21 -29.73 37.76
CA ALA A 160 24.02 -29.99 36.34
C ALA A 160 24.75 -28.92 35.51
N HIS A 161 25.50 -29.33 34.49
CA HIS A 161 26.09 -28.41 33.51
C HIS A 161 25.08 -28.10 32.41
N SER A 162 24.87 -26.83 32.11
CA SER A 162 23.94 -26.41 31.07
C SER A 162 24.54 -26.60 29.67
N ILE A 163 23.69 -26.83 28.66
CA ILE A 163 24.14 -26.86 27.26
C ILE A 163 24.78 -25.53 26.84
N TYR A 164 24.35 -24.40 27.42
CA TYR A 164 24.91 -23.08 27.17
C TYR A 164 26.37 -22.96 27.64
N SER A 165 26.71 -23.53 28.80
CA SER A 165 28.10 -23.55 29.28
C SER A 165 28.98 -24.40 28.37
N THR A 166 28.51 -25.57 27.95
CA THR A 166 29.25 -26.43 27.01
C THR A 166 29.43 -25.73 25.67
N LEU A 167 28.38 -25.11 25.13
CA LEU A 167 28.43 -24.37 23.87
C LEU A 167 29.40 -23.19 23.95
N HIS A 168 29.40 -22.45 25.06
CA HIS A 168 30.34 -21.36 25.29
C HIS A 168 31.79 -21.85 25.28
N SER A 169 32.08 -23.01 25.88
CA SER A 169 33.42 -23.61 25.90
C SER A 169 33.96 -24.01 24.52
N ILE A 170 33.09 -24.31 23.55
CA ILE A 170 33.49 -24.73 22.19
C ILE A 170 33.47 -23.62 21.14
N GLY A 171 33.16 -22.37 21.53
CA GLY A 171 33.15 -21.21 20.62
C GLY A 171 31.82 -20.46 20.51
N GLY A 172 30.81 -20.82 21.31
CA GLY A 172 29.51 -20.13 21.36
C GLY A 172 28.60 -20.45 20.17
N VAL A 173 27.59 -19.59 19.95
CA VAL A 173 26.57 -19.84 18.90
C VAL A 173 27.16 -19.85 17.48
N GLN A 174 28.33 -19.24 17.28
CA GLN A 174 28.98 -19.12 15.98
C GLN A 174 29.36 -20.49 15.37
N VAL A 175 29.53 -21.51 16.22
CA VAL A 175 29.81 -22.89 15.80
C VAL A 175 28.72 -23.47 14.90
N PHE A 176 27.48 -22.95 14.99
CA PHE A 176 26.38 -23.39 14.14
C PHE A 176 26.46 -22.85 12.70
N PHE A 177 27.08 -21.69 12.46
CA PHE A 177 27.01 -21.05 11.13
C PHE A 177 27.69 -21.87 10.02
N PRO A 178 28.89 -22.45 10.22
CA PRO A 178 29.51 -23.30 9.21
C PRO A 178 28.68 -24.53 8.83
N LEU A 179 27.81 -25.02 9.71
CA LEU A 179 26.94 -26.17 9.43
C LEU A 179 25.88 -25.82 8.37
N PHE A 180 25.42 -24.57 8.32
CA PHE A 180 24.56 -24.11 7.21
C PHE A 180 25.28 -24.09 5.86
N GLY A 181 26.61 -23.99 5.86
CA GLY A 181 27.42 -24.11 4.64
C GLY A 181 27.60 -25.55 4.15
N GLN A 182 27.10 -26.54 4.90
CA GLN A 182 27.25 -27.98 4.61
C GLN A 182 25.90 -28.67 4.40
N LEU A 183 24.83 -27.92 4.14
CA LEU A 183 23.49 -28.50 3.99
C LEU A 183 23.43 -29.50 2.83
N ASP A 184 24.07 -29.17 1.71
CA ASP A 184 24.10 -30.00 0.51
C ASP A 184 25.15 -31.15 0.57
N HIS A 185 25.61 -31.51 1.78
CA HIS A 185 26.58 -32.59 1.95
C HIS A 185 25.96 -33.95 1.62
N GLU A 186 26.56 -34.65 0.66
CA GLU A 186 26.18 -36.02 0.30
C GLU A 186 26.61 -37.00 1.40
N GLN A 187 25.66 -37.85 1.80
CA GLN A 187 25.93 -38.96 2.70
C GLN A 187 26.71 -40.07 1.98
N ILE A 188 27.15 -41.08 2.73
CA ILE A 188 27.94 -42.20 2.20
C ILE A 188 27.19 -42.95 1.08
N ASP A 189 25.86 -42.96 1.11
CA ASP A 189 24.98 -43.54 0.09
C ASP A 189 24.67 -42.61 -1.09
N GLY A 190 25.26 -41.40 -1.11
CA GLY A 190 25.03 -40.37 -2.12
C GLY A 190 23.74 -39.56 -1.93
N SER A 191 22.95 -39.82 -0.87
CA SER A 191 21.73 -39.07 -0.59
C SER A 191 22.04 -37.76 0.15
N ILE A 192 21.20 -36.74 -0.05
CA ILE A 192 21.26 -35.48 0.71
C ILE A 192 20.09 -35.44 1.69
N ASN A 193 20.37 -35.18 2.97
CA ASN A 193 19.33 -35.07 4.00
C ASN A 193 18.79 -33.64 4.08
N TYR A 194 17.63 -33.42 3.49
CA TYR A 194 17.01 -32.10 3.44
C TYR A 194 16.47 -31.59 4.79
N ASN A 195 16.32 -32.44 5.81
CA ASN A 195 15.80 -32.03 7.13
C ASN A 195 16.83 -31.31 8.00
N VAL A 196 18.13 -31.38 7.68
CA VAL A 196 19.21 -30.80 8.51
C VAL A 196 19.00 -29.31 8.76
N CYS A 197 18.56 -28.56 7.75
CA CYS A 197 18.29 -27.12 7.88
C CYS A 197 17.20 -26.83 8.92
N SER A 198 16.09 -27.57 8.88
CA SER A 198 15.00 -27.40 9.85
C SER A 198 15.44 -27.70 11.28
N ILE A 199 16.25 -28.75 11.48
CA ILE A 199 16.78 -29.13 12.79
C ILE A 199 17.74 -28.06 13.32
N LEU A 200 18.64 -27.55 12.47
CA LEU A 200 19.58 -26.50 12.84
C LEU A 200 18.85 -25.19 13.19
N LEU A 201 17.88 -24.77 12.38
CA LEU A 201 17.07 -23.59 12.64
C LEU A 201 16.26 -23.74 13.93
N PHE A 202 15.59 -24.87 14.12
CA PHE A 202 14.82 -25.15 15.33
C PHE A 202 15.71 -25.09 16.58
N THR A 203 16.86 -25.78 16.56
CA THR A 203 17.82 -25.77 17.66
C THR A 203 18.32 -24.36 17.97
N LEU A 204 18.67 -23.60 16.93
CA LEU A 204 19.16 -22.24 17.07
C LEU A 204 18.05 -21.29 17.59
N CYS A 205 16.80 -21.45 17.13
CA CYS A 205 15.66 -20.69 17.64
C CYS A 205 15.46 -20.97 19.14
N GLU A 206 15.40 -22.24 19.56
CA GLU A 206 15.28 -22.62 20.98
C GLU A 206 16.41 -22.03 21.84
N LEU A 207 17.64 -22.01 21.33
CA LEU A 207 18.78 -21.41 22.02
C LEU A 207 18.65 -19.90 22.16
N ILE A 208 18.15 -19.21 21.13
CA ILE A 208 17.90 -17.76 21.14
C ILE A 208 16.78 -17.41 22.12
N GLU A 209 15.68 -18.18 22.12
CA GLU A 209 14.52 -17.93 23.00
C GLU A 209 14.90 -18.06 24.48
N ARG A 210 15.81 -18.98 24.79
CA ARG A 210 16.18 -19.34 26.16
C ARG A 210 17.46 -18.66 26.66
N SER A 211 18.14 -17.83 25.86
CA SER A 211 19.39 -17.19 26.30
C SER A 211 19.60 -15.80 25.73
N TYR A 212 19.60 -14.81 26.64
CA TYR A 212 19.95 -13.42 26.31
C TYR A 212 21.39 -13.26 25.80
N THR A 213 22.33 -14.08 26.30
CA THR A 213 23.72 -14.07 25.83
C THR A 213 23.81 -14.54 24.39
N ILE A 214 23.04 -15.57 24.01
CA ILE A 214 22.97 -16.04 22.62
C ILE A 214 22.32 -14.99 21.72
N GLN A 215 21.24 -14.34 22.15
CA GLN A 215 20.66 -13.20 21.45
C GLN A 215 21.70 -12.11 21.15
N HIS A 216 22.52 -11.75 22.15
CA HIS A 216 23.59 -10.78 21.98
C HIS A 216 24.68 -11.27 21.02
N GLN A 217 25.13 -12.52 21.14
CA GLN A 217 26.11 -13.11 20.22
C GLN A 217 25.59 -13.14 18.77
N MET A 218 24.32 -13.46 18.55
CA MET A 218 23.67 -13.39 17.24
C MET A 218 23.72 -11.98 16.65
N LEU A 219 23.48 -10.95 17.46
CA LEU A 219 23.60 -9.55 17.02
C LEU A 219 25.03 -9.18 16.65
N THR A 220 26.00 -9.47 17.53
CA THR A 220 27.42 -9.12 17.33
C THR A 220 28.01 -9.83 16.11
N SER A 221 27.63 -11.08 15.88
CA SER A 221 28.11 -11.89 14.74
C SER A 221 27.30 -11.69 13.46
N LYS A 222 26.22 -10.89 13.49
CA LYS A 222 25.24 -10.77 12.39
C LYS A 222 24.72 -12.15 11.95
N GLY A 223 24.35 -13.00 12.90
CA GLY A 223 24.05 -14.41 12.65
C GLY A 223 22.98 -14.65 11.59
N PHE A 224 21.88 -13.88 11.58
CA PHE A 224 20.84 -14.03 10.54
C PHE A 224 21.31 -13.62 9.13
N LEU A 225 22.27 -12.70 9.01
CA LEU A 225 22.88 -12.38 7.72
C LEU A 225 23.69 -13.58 7.20
N MET A 226 24.47 -14.24 8.06
CA MET A 226 25.23 -15.44 7.69
C MET A 226 24.32 -16.61 7.33
N ILE A 227 23.29 -16.86 8.15
CA ILE A 227 22.28 -17.89 7.86
C ILE A 227 21.61 -17.59 6.51
N GLY A 228 21.13 -16.36 6.29
CA GLY A 228 20.51 -15.96 5.02
C GLY A 228 21.44 -16.16 3.82
N TYR A 229 22.72 -15.84 3.96
CA TYR A 229 23.74 -16.05 2.92
C TYR A 229 23.93 -17.54 2.57
N TYR A 230 24.01 -18.43 3.58
CA TYR A 230 24.15 -19.86 3.32
C TYR A 230 22.87 -20.46 2.72
N LEU A 231 21.69 -20.08 3.21
CA LEU A 231 20.40 -20.50 2.63
C LEU A 231 20.23 -20.03 1.18
N GLU A 232 20.77 -18.87 0.82
CA GLU A 232 20.79 -18.40 -0.58
C GLU A 232 21.62 -19.31 -1.49
N LYS A 233 22.71 -19.90 -0.98
CA LYS A 233 23.62 -20.76 -1.75
C LYS A 233 23.24 -22.24 -1.77
N SER A 234 22.51 -22.72 -0.77
CA SER A 234 22.10 -24.12 -0.68
C SER A 234 20.87 -24.47 -1.51
N SER A 235 20.66 -25.77 -1.72
CA SER A 235 19.46 -26.32 -2.37
C SER A 235 18.19 -25.86 -1.65
N LYS A 236 17.19 -25.43 -2.43
CA LYS A 236 15.91 -24.95 -1.87
C LYS A 236 15.04 -26.06 -1.29
N GLN A 237 15.39 -27.32 -1.55
CA GLN A 237 14.74 -28.48 -0.93
C GLN A 237 14.97 -28.53 0.60
N HIS A 238 16.03 -27.88 1.11
CA HIS A 238 16.26 -27.73 2.55
C HIS A 238 15.24 -26.82 3.26
N ILE A 239 14.56 -25.96 2.50
CA ILE A 239 13.55 -25.05 3.04
C ILE A 239 12.21 -25.77 2.98
N ASN A 240 11.78 -26.27 4.14
CA ASN A 240 10.53 -26.99 4.33
C ASN A 240 9.57 -26.24 5.29
N MET A 241 8.37 -26.76 5.53
CA MET A 241 7.40 -26.12 6.43
C MET A 241 7.91 -26.00 7.88
N GLU A 242 8.71 -26.95 8.35
CA GLU A 242 9.28 -26.94 9.71
C GLU A 242 10.29 -25.79 9.88
N SER A 243 11.10 -25.53 8.85
CA SER A 243 12.04 -24.40 8.81
C SER A 243 11.31 -23.06 8.89
N LEU A 244 10.24 -22.88 8.11
CA LEU A 244 9.41 -21.66 8.13
C LEU A 244 8.70 -21.48 9.47
N ASN A 245 8.10 -22.55 10.01
CA ASN A 245 7.40 -22.52 11.29
C ASN A 245 8.34 -22.21 12.46
N SER A 246 9.59 -22.68 12.43
CA SER A 246 10.61 -22.34 13.44
C SER A 246 10.90 -20.83 13.45
N LEU A 247 11.06 -20.23 12.26
CA LEU A 247 11.30 -18.80 12.12
C LEU A 247 10.06 -17.96 12.54
N ILE A 248 8.85 -18.40 12.19
CA ILE A 248 7.59 -17.75 12.61
C ILE A 248 7.42 -17.81 14.14
N SER A 249 7.72 -18.95 14.74
CA SER A 249 7.67 -19.13 16.20
C SER A 249 8.63 -18.17 16.90
N LEU A 250 9.84 -18.02 16.36
CA LEU A 250 10.81 -17.08 16.89
C LEU A 250 10.36 -15.61 16.77
N ILE A 251 9.70 -15.23 15.67
CA ILE A 251 9.09 -13.89 15.55
C ILE A 251 8.04 -13.68 16.65
N THR A 252 7.16 -14.67 16.82
CA THR A 252 6.09 -14.62 17.84
C THR A 252 6.68 -14.48 19.25
N PHE A 253 7.78 -15.18 19.54
CA PHE A 253 8.52 -15.03 20.79
C PHE A 253 9.02 -13.59 21.00
N PHE A 254 9.71 -13.01 20.02
CA PHE A 254 10.26 -11.66 20.15
C PHE A 254 9.16 -10.61 20.36
N ILE A 255 8.02 -10.77 19.69
CA ILE A 255 6.87 -9.88 19.83
C ILE A 255 6.25 -10.00 21.23
N LYS A 256 6.21 -11.21 21.81
CA LYS A 256 5.64 -11.46 23.14
C LYS A 256 6.53 -10.99 24.28
N ILE A 257 7.85 -11.18 24.18
CA ILE A 257 8.81 -10.86 25.25
C ILE A 257 9.24 -9.39 25.23
N GLN A 258 9.39 -8.80 24.04
CA GLN A 258 9.80 -7.41 23.84
C GLN A 258 11.09 -7.03 24.59
N SER A 259 12.12 -7.87 24.48
CA SER A 259 13.44 -7.58 25.08
C SER A 259 14.17 -6.47 24.32
N LYS A 260 15.20 -5.85 24.93
CA LYS A 260 16.04 -4.83 24.27
C LYS A 260 16.67 -5.30 22.95
N ASN A 261 16.98 -6.59 22.84
CA ASN A 261 17.57 -7.19 21.64
C ASN A 261 16.52 -7.60 20.59
N SER A 262 15.26 -7.82 21.01
CA SER A 262 14.16 -8.26 20.14
C SER A 262 13.99 -7.40 18.88
N PRO A 263 13.92 -6.05 18.95
CA PRO A 263 13.72 -5.23 17.75
C PRO A 263 14.89 -5.33 16.76
N LEU A 264 16.12 -5.44 17.27
CA LEU A 264 17.33 -5.56 16.43
C LEU A 264 17.42 -6.92 15.75
N LEU A 265 17.09 -8.00 16.47
CA LEU A 265 17.07 -9.36 15.92
C LEU A 265 15.95 -9.53 14.90
N LEU A 266 14.75 -9.02 15.19
CA LEU A 266 13.64 -8.97 14.23
C LEU A 266 14.07 -8.22 12.96
N LYS A 267 14.71 -7.06 13.08
CA LYS A 267 15.21 -6.31 11.92
C LYS A 267 16.17 -7.14 11.06
N GLN A 268 17.13 -7.84 11.66
CA GLN A 268 18.06 -8.71 10.92
C GLN A 268 17.33 -9.90 10.27
N LEU A 269 16.44 -10.56 11.00
CA LEU A 269 15.67 -11.71 10.53
C LEU A 269 14.82 -11.34 9.30
N PHE A 270 14.10 -10.22 9.36
CA PHE A 270 13.29 -9.75 8.23
C PHE A 270 14.17 -9.34 7.03
N THR A 271 15.21 -8.54 7.28
CA THR A 271 16.05 -7.99 6.20
C THR A 271 16.81 -9.08 5.43
N HIS A 272 17.33 -10.08 6.15
CA HIS A 272 18.25 -11.06 5.57
C HIS A 272 17.60 -12.40 5.22
N ILE A 273 16.43 -12.71 5.81
CA ILE A 273 15.73 -13.97 5.57
C ILE A 273 14.36 -13.72 4.92
N PHE A 274 13.40 -13.12 5.61
CA PHE A 274 12.01 -13.02 5.09
C PHE A 274 11.88 -12.16 3.83
N PHE A 275 12.59 -11.03 3.75
CA PHE A 275 12.56 -10.13 2.59
C PHE A 275 13.68 -10.38 1.58
N ASN A 276 14.42 -11.49 1.72
CA ASN A 276 15.39 -11.93 0.72
C ASN A 276 14.71 -12.89 -0.27
N PRO A 277 14.30 -12.43 -1.47
CA PRO A 277 13.60 -13.29 -2.42
C PRO A 277 14.47 -14.44 -2.92
N SER A 278 15.80 -14.31 -2.94
CA SER A 278 16.71 -15.38 -3.41
C SER A 278 16.60 -16.67 -2.59
N ILE A 279 16.14 -16.57 -1.33
CA ILE A 279 15.91 -17.73 -0.46
C ILE A 279 14.63 -18.47 -0.88
N TRP A 280 13.56 -17.73 -1.16
CA TRP A 280 12.20 -18.28 -1.29
C TRP A 280 11.81 -18.66 -2.72
N ILE A 281 12.39 -17.99 -3.70
CA ILE A 281 11.99 -17.99 -5.11
C ILE A 281 11.81 -19.39 -5.75
N ASN A 282 12.68 -20.35 -5.41
CA ASN A 282 12.63 -21.72 -5.94
C ASN A 282 12.21 -22.74 -4.86
N CYS A 283 11.61 -22.29 -3.75
CA CYS A 283 10.97 -23.21 -2.80
C CYS A 283 9.66 -23.76 -3.38
N SER A 284 9.10 -24.80 -2.79
CA SER A 284 7.76 -25.26 -3.18
C SER A 284 6.72 -24.13 -3.05
N VAL A 285 5.77 -24.09 -3.99
CA VAL A 285 4.70 -23.07 -4.03
C VAL A 285 3.96 -22.98 -2.70
N PHE A 286 3.70 -24.11 -2.04
CA PHE A 286 3.00 -24.15 -0.75
C PHE A 286 3.72 -23.35 0.35
N ILE A 287 5.05 -23.42 0.38
CA ILE A 287 5.87 -22.68 1.36
C ILE A 287 5.86 -21.18 1.05
N GLN A 288 6.00 -20.81 -0.22
CA GLN A 288 5.93 -19.41 -0.66
C GLN A 288 4.56 -18.81 -0.32
N MET A 289 3.47 -19.54 -0.58
CA MET A 289 2.10 -19.14 -0.23
C MET A 289 1.94 -18.94 1.28
N ARG A 290 2.42 -19.89 2.09
CA ARG A 290 2.36 -19.77 3.56
C ARG A 290 3.10 -18.54 4.06
N LEU A 291 4.30 -18.28 3.52
CA LEU A 291 5.12 -17.11 3.86
C LEU A 291 4.37 -15.79 3.62
N TYR A 292 3.88 -15.59 2.39
CA TYR A 292 3.21 -14.32 2.06
C TYR A 292 1.85 -14.18 2.75
N THR A 293 1.13 -15.28 2.98
CA THR A 293 -0.10 -15.27 3.78
C THR A 293 0.20 -14.85 5.22
N TYR A 294 1.23 -15.42 5.84
CA TYR A 294 1.67 -15.05 7.19
C TYR A 294 2.03 -13.56 7.28
N LEU A 295 2.81 -13.06 6.32
CA LEU A 295 3.18 -11.64 6.26
C LEU A 295 1.96 -10.72 6.11
N ALA A 296 0.96 -11.13 5.34
CA ALA A 296 -0.24 -10.33 5.07
C ALA A 296 -1.29 -10.34 6.20
N THR A 297 -1.32 -11.38 7.03
CA THR A 297 -2.42 -11.60 7.99
C THR A 297 -1.95 -11.64 9.44
N GLU A 298 -1.11 -12.61 9.79
CA GLU A 298 -0.67 -12.82 11.17
C GLU A 298 0.34 -11.76 11.63
N PHE A 299 1.35 -11.48 10.80
CA PHE A 299 2.39 -10.51 11.14
C PHE A 299 1.85 -9.10 11.36
N VAL A 300 0.89 -8.69 10.53
CA VAL A 300 0.26 -7.36 10.58
C VAL A 300 -0.58 -7.15 11.86
N SER A 301 -0.95 -8.20 12.58
CA SER A 301 -1.69 -8.03 13.83
C SER A 301 -0.86 -7.38 14.96
N TYR A 302 0.47 -7.33 14.82
CA TYR A 302 1.40 -6.91 15.87
C TYR A 302 1.85 -5.45 15.75
N ASN A 303 0.91 -4.53 16.00
CA ASN A 303 1.09 -3.09 15.74
C ASN A 303 2.27 -2.40 16.45
N GLU A 304 2.70 -2.90 17.60
CA GLU A 304 3.67 -2.21 18.47
C GLU A 304 5.12 -2.23 17.95
N MET A 305 5.44 -3.10 17.00
CA MET A 305 6.82 -3.30 16.52
C MET A 305 7.05 -2.82 15.08
N TYR A 306 6.05 -2.20 14.43
CA TYR A 306 6.21 -1.68 13.08
C TYR A 306 7.36 -0.69 12.96
N ASP A 307 7.58 0.19 13.92
CA ASP A 307 8.67 1.16 13.84
C ASP A 307 10.06 0.49 13.86
N SER A 308 10.17 -0.70 14.47
CA SER A 308 11.41 -1.49 14.49
C SER A 308 11.57 -2.36 13.23
N ILE A 309 10.46 -2.79 12.61
CA ILE A 309 10.38 -3.67 11.44
C ILE A 309 9.99 -2.92 10.17
N ARG A 310 9.90 -1.59 10.20
CA ARG A 310 9.81 -0.71 9.03
C ARG A 310 11.22 -0.23 8.72
N PRO A 311 12.17 -1.11 8.31
CA PRO A 311 13.28 -0.57 7.58
C PRO A 311 12.66 0.02 6.31
N ILE A 312 13.19 1.15 5.91
CA ILE A 312 13.07 1.81 4.60
C ILE A 312 13.22 0.84 3.38
N SER A 313 13.40 -0.47 3.62
CA SER A 313 13.61 -1.60 2.71
C SER A 313 12.39 -2.50 2.46
N GLY A 314 11.36 -2.60 3.32
CA GLY A 314 10.32 -3.64 3.18
C GLY A 314 9.40 -3.47 1.94
N ILE A 315 8.88 -2.26 1.73
CA ILE A 315 8.10 -1.92 0.53
C ILE A 315 9.00 -1.97 -0.71
N ILE A 316 10.21 -1.42 -0.63
CA ILE A 316 11.15 -1.38 -1.75
C ILE A 316 11.58 -2.79 -2.17
N GLN A 317 11.92 -3.66 -1.21
CA GLN A 317 12.29 -5.06 -1.46
C GLN A 317 11.15 -5.83 -2.07
N THR A 318 9.91 -5.59 -1.64
CA THR A 318 8.78 -6.27 -2.25
C THR A 318 8.44 -5.74 -3.62
N LEU A 319 8.51 -4.44 -3.87
CA LEU A 319 8.42 -3.91 -5.24
C LEU A 319 9.52 -4.51 -6.14
N ASN A 320 10.74 -4.66 -5.64
CA ASN A 320 11.81 -5.35 -6.37
C ASN A 320 11.49 -6.84 -6.57
N THR A 321 10.90 -7.50 -5.59
CA THR A 321 10.48 -8.91 -5.66
C THR A 321 9.36 -9.09 -6.69
N LEU A 322 8.37 -8.19 -6.72
CA LEU A 322 7.33 -8.13 -7.75
C LEU A 322 7.91 -7.85 -9.15
N LYS A 323 8.94 -7.00 -9.24
CA LYS A 323 9.59 -6.60 -10.50
C LYS A 323 10.43 -7.73 -11.09
N TYR A 324 11.30 -8.32 -10.30
CA TYR A 324 12.34 -9.24 -10.78
C TYR A 324 11.95 -10.72 -10.64
N VAL A 325 11.02 -11.06 -9.76
CA VAL A 325 10.70 -12.45 -9.40
C VAL A 325 9.24 -12.80 -9.74
N TYR A 326 8.28 -12.14 -9.09
CA TYR A 326 6.85 -12.45 -9.24
C TYR A 326 6.19 -11.55 -10.28
N TRP A 327 6.79 -11.43 -11.45
CA TRP A 327 6.14 -10.80 -12.60
C TRP A 327 5.09 -11.75 -13.18
N ILE A 328 3.96 -11.20 -13.63
CA ILE A 328 2.87 -11.94 -14.28
C ILE A 328 3.22 -12.16 -15.76
N VAL A 329 3.67 -11.10 -16.43
CA VAL A 329 4.15 -11.14 -17.83
C VAL A 329 5.63 -10.78 -17.89
N GLU A 330 6.37 -11.47 -18.74
CA GLU A 330 7.82 -11.29 -18.86
C GLU A 330 8.13 -9.87 -19.35
N PRO A 331 9.11 -9.16 -18.76
CA PRO A 331 9.49 -7.86 -19.24
C PRO A 331 10.01 -7.93 -20.67
N THR A 332 9.41 -7.14 -21.56
CA THR A 332 9.82 -7.03 -22.97
C THR A 332 10.18 -5.59 -23.29
N ARG A 333 10.89 -5.35 -24.42
CA ARG A 333 11.23 -3.98 -24.83
C ARG A 333 9.94 -3.11 -24.86
N PRO A 334 9.92 -1.93 -24.24
CA PRO A 334 11.07 -1.09 -23.86
C PRO A 334 11.64 -1.31 -22.45
N SER A 335 11.12 -2.26 -21.67
CA SER A 335 11.68 -2.60 -20.35
C SER A 335 13.12 -3.09 -20.51
N ILE A 336 14.09 -2.35 -19.94
CA ILE A 336 15.54 -2.63 -20.08
C ILE A 336 16.04 -3.62 -19.01
N TYR A 337 15.21 -3.92 -18.00
CA TYR A 337 15.60 -4.80 -16.91
C TYR A 337 15.30 -6.26 -17.26
N GLN A 338 16.17 -7.16 -16.81
CA GLN A 338 15.97 -8.60 -16.97
C GLN A 338 15.31 -9.17 -15.71
N ALA A 339 14.27 -9.98 -15.93
CA ALA A 339 13.72 -10.84 -14.90
C ALA A 339 14.80 -11.80 -14.37
N LYS A 340 14.73 -12.17 -13.09
CA LYS A 340 15.50 -13.32 -12.60
C LYS A 340 14.90 -14.57 -13.24
N ILE A 341 15.73 -15.36 -13.91
CA ILE A 341 15.33 -16.63 -14.49
C ILE A 341 14.95 -17.56 -13.34
N LEU A 342 13.74 -18.11 -13.41
CA LEU A 342 13.24 -19.17 -12.55
C LEU A 342 13.49 -20.49 -13.27
N ASP A 343 14.04 -21.49 -12.58
CA ASP A 343 14.16 -22.85 -13.10
C ASP A 343 12.76 -23.47 -13.36
N ALA A 344 12.69 -24.76 -13.74
CA ALA A 344 11.46 -25.46 -14.09
C ALA A 344 10.31 -25.40 -13.05
N ASP A 345 10.59 -25.02 -11.80
CA ASP A 345 9.66 -25.00 -10.66
C ASP A 345 8.95 -23.65 -10.43
N ARG A 346 8.86 -22.80 -11.46
CA ARG A 346 8.15 -21.52 -11.39
C ARG A 346 6.66 -21.68 -11.03
N PRO A 347 6.11 -20.88 -10.09
CA PRO A 347 4.67 -20.88 -9.83
C PRO A 347 3.83 -20.50 -11.06
N THR A 348 2.64 -21.09 -11.17
CA THR A 348 1.68 -20.80 -12.26
C THR A 348 1.21 -19.35 -12.23
N ARG A 349 0.66 -18.84 -13.34
CA ARG A 349 0.13 -17.46 -13.42
C ARG A 349 -0.87 -17.16 -12.30
N GLU A 350 -1.79 -18.08 -12.02
CA GLU A 350 -2.81 -17.94 -10.97
C GLU A 350 -2.17 -17.84 -9.58
N GLN A 351 -1.21 -18.71 -9.28
CA GLN A 351 -0.46 -18.69 -8.02
C GLN A 351 0.37 -17.40 -7.87
N ILE A 352 0.98 -16.90 -8.95
CA ILE A 352 1.69 -15.61 -8.92
C ILE A 352 0.71 -14.48 -8.59
N VAL A 353 -0.43 -14.41 -9.26
CA VAL A 353 -1.46 -13.39 -8.98
C VAL A 353 -1.90 -13.46 -7.50
N GLU A 354 -2.10 -14.66 -6.98
CA GLU A 354 -2.47 -14.88 -5.57
C GLU A 354 -1.37 -14.43 -4.60
N MET A 355 -0.11 -14.83 -4.83
CA MET A 355 1.04 -14.37 -4.03
C MET A 355 1.19 -12.85 -4.06
N ARG A 356 1.04 -12.24 -5.25
CA ARG A 356 1.07 -10.78 -5.41
C ARG A 356 -0.04 -10.13 -4.60
N SER A 357 -1.24 -10.70 -4.55
CA SER A 357 -2.33 -10.16 -3.73
C SER A 357 -1.97 -10.09 -2.24
N TYR A 358 -1.33 -11.14 -1.69
CA TYR A 358 -0.83 -11.14 -0.32
C TYR A 358 0.32 -10.14 -0.12
N MET A 359 1.24 -10.05 -1.09
CA MET A 359 2.32 -9.06 -1.06
C MET A 359 1.78 -7.62 -0.99
N LEU A 360 0.84 -7.29 -1.87
CA LEU A 360 0.24 -5.96 -1.93
C LEU A 360 -0.63 -5.68 -0.70
N LEU A 361 -1.34 -6.68 -0.18
CA LEU A 361 -2.12 -6.56 1.05
C LEU A 361 -1.22 -6.23 2.24
N TYR A 362 -0.11 -6.93 2.45
CA TYR A 362 0.77 -6.60 3.57
C TYR A 362 1.43 -5.22 3.37
N MET A 363 1.81 -4.84 2.13
CA MET A 363 2.34 -3.49 1.86
C MET A 363 1.31 -2.41 2.21
N LYS A 364 0.04 -2.62 1.84
CA LYS A 364 -1.06 -1.73 2.23
C LYS A 364 -1.11 -1.56 3.75
N GLN A 365 -1.06 -2.66 4.49
CA GLN A 365 -1.12 -2.65 5.95
C GLN A 365 0.08 -1.95 6.59
N LEU A 366 1.29 -2.10 6.04
CA LEU A 366 2.47 -1.36 6.53
C LEU A 366 2.31 0.16 6.34
N VAL A 367 1.73 0.59 5.22
CA VAL A 367 1.47 2.01 4.95
C VAL A 367 0.41 2.58 5.89
N ILE A 368 -0.63 1.80 6.19
CA ILE A 368 -1.77 2.22 7.03
C ILE A 368 -1.40 2.25 8.52
N SER A 369 -0.78 1.18 9.01
CA SER A 369 -0.59 0.95 10.46
C SER A 369 0.66 1.62 11.04
N GLY A 370 1.59 2.10 10.21
CA GLY A 370 2.74 2.88 10.66
C GLY A 370 2.42 4.37 10.89
N PRO A 371 3.42 5.26 11.09
CA PRO A 371 3.26 6.72 11.19
C PRO A 371 2.69 7.42 9.92
N GLY A 372 2.01 6.69 9.03
CA GLY A 372 1.57 7.12 7.70
C GLY A 372 2.60 6.82 6.61
N THR A 373 2.23 7.10 5.36
CA THR A 373 3.10 6.91 4.17
C THR A 373 4.36 7.76 4.28
N GLN A 374 5.52 7.12 4.36
CA GLN A 374 6.79 7.84 4.25
C GLN A 374 7.00 8.22 2.79
N GLU A 375 7.50 9.42 2.53
CA GLU A 375 7.57 9.95 1.17
C GLU A 375 8.46 9.14 0.23
N GLU A 376 9.51 8.50 0.77
CA GLU A 376 10.42 7.63 0.05
C GLU A 376 9.74 6.33 -0.41
N GLU A 377 8.85 5.78 0.41
CA GLU A 377 8.07 4.58 0.10
C GLU A 377 7.08 4.85 -1.03
N LEU A 378 6.36 5.97 -0.96
CA LEU A 378 5.47 6.38 -2.05
C LEU A 378 6.25 6.63 -3.33
N GLN A 379 7.42 7.27 -3.25
CA GLN A 379 8.28 7.46 -4.40
C GLN A 379 8.69 6.12 -5.03
N ALA A 380 9.02 5.11 -4.23
CA ALA A 380 9.35 3.78 -4.74
C ALA A 380 8.17 3.13 -5.49
N ILE A 381 6.94 3.24 -4.95
CA ILE A 381 5.74 2.74 -5.63
C ILE A 381 5.50 3.50 -6.93
N LEU A 382 5.61 4.83 -6.93
CA LEU A 382 5.46 5.66 -8.13
C LEU A 382 6.54 5.35 -9.17
N ASN A 383 7.78 5.08 -8.75
CA ASN A 383 8.87 4.66 -9.63
C ASN A 383 8.59 3.29 -10.27
N TYR A 384 8.00 2.35 -9.53
CA TYR A 384 7.54 1.08 -10.09
C TYR A 384 6.53 1.36 -11.22
N LEU A 385 5.46 2.11 -10.93
CA LEU A 385 4.44 2.46 -11.93
C LEU A 385 4.99 3.23 -13.14
N HIS A 386 6.08 4.00 -12.95
CA HIS A 386 6.73 4.74 -14.02
C HIS A 386 7.64 3.87 -14.90
N THR A 387 8.31 2.87 -14.32
CA THR A 387 9.36 2.11 -15.01
C THR A 387 8.89 0.77 -15.58
N ILE A 388 7.85 0.17 -15.00
CA ILE A 388 7.23 -1.04 -15.55
C ILE A 388 6.31 -0.65 -16.71
N ASN A 389 6.33 -1.45 -17.79
CA ASN A 389 5.55 -1.18 -19.00
C ASN A 389 4.49 -2.25 -19.28
N GLU A 390 4.62 -3.41 -18.67
CA GLU A 390 3.70 -4.54 -18.85
C GLU A 390 2.43 -4.28 -18.03
N ASP A 391 1.32 -4.05 -18.73
CA ASP A 391 0.05 -3.65 -18.13
C ASP A 391 -0.43 -4.61 -17.01
N GLU A 392 -0.27 -5.93 -17.20
CA GLU A 392 -0.65 -6.91 -16.17
C GLU A 392 0.21 -6.82 -14.90
N ASN A 393 1.47 -6.38 -15.00
CA ASN A 393 2.36 -6.21 -13.85
C ASN A 393 2.08 -4.91 -13.08
N ILE A 394 1.35 -3.97 -13.68
CA ILE A 394 1.11 -2.61 -13.17
C ILE A 394 -0.24 -2.52 -12.45
N ILE A 395 -1.28 -3.18 -12.97
CA ILE A 395 -2.68 -2.92 -12.58
C ILE A 395 -2.93 -3.10 -11.07
N ASP A 396 -2.39 -4.14 -10.46
CA ASP A 396 -2.58 -4.44 -9.04
C ASP A 396 -1.81 -3.48 -8.12
N VAL A 397 -0.62 -3.03 -8.53
CA VAL A 397 0.13 -1.96 -7.84
C VAL A 397 -0.57 -0.61 -7.99
N LEU A 398 -1.19 -0.34 -9.14
CA LEU A 398 -1.98 0.87 -9.36
C LEU A 398 -3.24 0.86 -8.47
N ASP A 399 -3.94 -0.27 -8.41
CA ASP A 399 -5.10 -0.46 -7.54
C ASP A 399 -4.76 -0.26 -6.06
N LEU A 400 -3.57 -0.70 -5.62
CA LEU A 400 -3.05 -0.41 -4.28
C LEU A 400 -2.96 1.10 -4.02
N VAL A 401 -2.38 1.87 -4.94
CA VAL A 401 -2.23 3.34 -4.77
C VAL A 401 -3.60 4.02 -4.79
N VAL A 402 -4.51 3.61 -5.67
CA VAL A 402 -5.89 4.12 -5.73
C VAL A 402 -6.61 3.84 -4.41
N SER A 403 -6.51 2.63 -3.88
CA SER A 403 -7.10 2.24 -2.59
C SER A 403 -6.53 3.09 -1.45
N LEU A 404 -5.21 3.26 -1.36
CA LEU A 404 -4.56 4.10 -0.35
C LEU A 404 -5.00 5.57 -0.44
N MET A 405 -5.12 6.12 -1.65
CA MET A 405 -5.61 7.49 -1.87
C MET A 405 -7.07 7.66 -1.44
N SER A 406 -7.90 6.63 -1.64
CA SER A 406 -9.31 6.66 -1.27
C SER A 406 -9.53 6.54 0.25
N GLU A 407 -8.80 5.64 0.91
CA GLU A 407 -8.98 5.28 2.32
C GLU A 407 -8.19 6.20 3.27
N HIS A 408 -7.01 6.67 2.85
CA HIS A 408 -6.08 7.46 3.68
C HIS A 408 -5.63 8.78 3.03
N PRO A 409 -6.55 9.64 2.56
CA PRO A 409 -6.21 10.84 1.78
C PRO A 409 -5.39 11.88 2.55
N LYS A 410 -5.53 11.95 3.88
CA LYS A 410 -4.85 12.97 4.72
C LYS A 410 -3.33 12.93 4.57
N ASN A 411 -2.74 11.74 4.51
CA ASN A 411 -1.30 11.54 4.37
C ASN A 411 -0.91 11.33 2.90
N MET A 412 -1.74 10.63 2.13
CA MET A 412 -1.44 10.28 0.75
C MET A 412 -1.45 11.49 -0.19
N VAL A 413 -2.43 12.39 -0.10
CA VAL A 413 -2.55 13.52 -1.04
C VAL A 413 -1.37 14.49 -0.95
N PRO A 414 -0.93 14.96 0.24
CA PRO A 414 0.25 15.83 0.33
C PRO A 414 1.55 15.14 -0.06
N ALA A 415 1.69 13.84 0.20
CA ALA A 415 2.88 13.07 -0.20
C ALA A 415 2.92 12.88 -1.73
N PHE A 416 1.79 12.54 -2.34
CA PHE A 416 1.64 12.34 -3.77
C PHE A 416 1.97 13.60 -4.56
N ASP A 417 1.49 14.76 -4.10
CA ASP A 417 1.78 16.08 -4.66
C ASP A 417 3.29 16.39 -4.65
N ARG A 418 3.92 16.28 -3.47
CA ARG A 418 5.35 16.54 -3.27
C ARG A 418 6.26 15.62 -4.09
N ARG A 419 5.79 14.41 -4.38
CA ARG A 419 6.49 13.42 -5.21
C ARG A 419 6.08 13.45 -6.69
N LEU A 420 5.40 14.53 -7.11
CA LEU A 420 5.01 14.77 -8.49
C LEU A 420 4.19 13.62 -9.09
N GLY A 421 3.33 13.00 -8.28
CA GLY A 421 2.57 11.80 -8.64
C GLY A 421 1.66 11.97 -9.86
N LEU A 422 1.27 13.21 -10.20
CA LEU A 422 0.56 13.49 -11.45
C LEU A 422 1.35 13.06 -12.70
N ARG A 423 2.69 13.08 -12.66
CA ARG A 423 3.52 12.56 -13.77
C ARG A 423 3.25 11.08 -14.01
N THR A 424 3.07 10.32 -12.94
CA THR A 424 2.71 8.90 -13.01
C THR A 424 1.30 8.72 -13.60
N VAL A 425 0.33 9.54 -13.20
CA VAL A 425 -1.02 9.53 -13.82
C VAL A 425 -0.92 9.72 -15.33
N PHE A 426 -0.26 10.78 -15.79
CA PHE A 426 -0.18 11.08 -17.22
C PHE A 426 0.62 10.05 -18.01
N LYS A 427 1.63 9.41 -17.42
CA LYS A 427 2.31 8.24 -18.01
C LYS A 427 1.35 7.06 -18.17
N LEU A 428 0.54 6.77 -17.16
CA LEU A 428 -0.38 5.62 -17.18
C LEU A 428 -1.54 5.83 -18.16
N LEU A 429 -1.94 7.09 -18.41
CA LEU A 429 -2.91 7.42 -19.47
C LEU A 429 -2.42 7.06 -20.87
N GLU A 430 -1.11 6.87 -21.07
CA GLU A 430 -0.50 6.39 -22.32
C GLU A 430 -0.56 4.85 -22.46
N SER A 431 -1.17 4.11 -21.54
CA SER A 431 -1.35 2.66 -21.69
C SER A 431 -2.36 2.33 -22.81
N THR A 432 -2.11 1.23 -23.52
CA THR A 432 -3.05 0.69 -24.53
C THR A 432 -4.28 0.07 -23.90
N LYS A 433 -4.20 -0.37 -22.63
CA LYS A 433 -5.29 -1.02 -21.91
C LYS A 433 -6.18 0.04 -21.25
N GLU A 434 -7.47 0.04 -21.61
CA GLU A 434 -8.44 0.95 -21.04
C GLU A 434 -8.52 0.87 -19.50
N GLY A 435 -8.47 -0.33 -18.92
CA GLY A 435 -8.52 -0.53 -17.47
C GLY A 435 -7.46 0.28 -16.70
N ILE A 436 -6.22 0.35 -17.21
CA ILE A 436 -5.16 1.15 -16.58
C ILE A 436 -5.44 2.65 -16.71
N ARG A 437 -5.91 3.09 -17.89
CA ARG A 437 -6.29 4.50 -18.10
C ARG A 437 -7.43 4.91 -17.15
N LEU A 438 -8.43 4.05 -16.96
CA LEU A 438 -9.54 4.28 -16.02
C LEU A 438 -9.04 4.37 -14.57
N GLN A 439 -8.17 3.47 -14.13
CA GLN A 439 -7.59 3.54 -12.79
C GLN A 439 -6.68 4.76 -12.58
N ALA A 440 -5.93 5.17 -13.61
CA ALA A 440 -5.15 6.40 -13.57
C ALA A 440 -6.05 7.65 -13.43
N LEU A 441 -7.20 7.66 -14.10
CA LEU A 441 -8.22 8.71 -13.91
C LEU A 441 -8.84 8.67 -12.51
N LYS A 442 -9.10 7.48 -11.93
CA LYS A 442 -9.54 7.36 -10.52
C LYS A 442 -8.51 7.95 -9.56
N LEU A 443 -7.23 7.65 -9.77
CA LEU A 443 -6.13 8.20 -9.00
C LEU A 443 -6.10 9.74 -9.06
N LEU A 444 -6.26 10.32 -10.26
CA LEU A 444 -6.41 11.76 -10.45
C LEU A 444 -7.64 12.32 -9.72
N GLY A 445 -8.77 11.63 -9.83
CA GLY A 445 -10.02 12.04 -9.20
C GLY A 445 -9.91 12.09 -7.68
N PHE A 446 -9.36 11.06 -7.04
CA PHE A 446 -9.14 11.08 -5.59
C PHE A 446 -8.18 12.18 -5.17
N PHE A 447 -7.13 12.43 -5.96
CA PHE A 447 -6.22 13.55 -5.71
C PHE A 447 -6.95 14.90 -5.74
N LEU A 448 -7.75 15.17 -6.79
CA LEU A 448 -8.48 16.43 -6.93
C LEU A 448 -9.54 16.59 -5.83
N GLN A 449 -10.40 15.59 -5.63
CA GLN A 449 -11.47 15.63 -4.63
C GLN A 449 -10.97 15.91 -3.20
N ARG A 450 -9.77 15.45 -2.86
CA ARG A 450 -9.21 15.54 -1.51
C ARG A 450 -8.14 16.63 -1.36
N SER A 451 -7.87 17.40 -2.41
CA SER A 451 -6.91 18.52 -2.40
C SER A 451 -7.56 19.85 -2.04
N THR A 452 -6.77 20.77 -1.49
CA THR A 452 -7.20 22.17 -1.33
C THR A 452 -7.26 22.88 -2.68
N ILE A 453 -8.08 23.93 -2.80
CA ILE A 453 -8.21 24.72 -4.03
C ILE A 453 -6.84 25.21 -4.53
N LYS A 454 -6.01 25.73 -3.61
CA LYS A 454 -4.65 26.17 -3.93
C LYS A 454 -3.78 25.04 -4.50
N ARG A 455 -3.77 23.87 -3.86
CA ARG A 455 -3.00 22.70 -4.34
C ARG A 455 -3.46 22.25 -5.73
N LYS A 456 -4.78 22.22 -5.99
CA LYS A 456 -5.30 21.87 -7.32
C LYS A 456 -4.82 22.87 -8.38
N ALA A 457 -4.88 24.16 -8.07
CA ALA A 457 -4.41 25.21 -8.97
C ALA A 457 -2.91 25.07 -9.26
N ASP A 458 -2.09 24.96 -8.20
CA ASP A 458 -0.63 24.82 -8.31
C ASP A 458 -0.22 23.54 -9.06
N ALA A 459 -0.99 22.46 -8.94
CA ALA A 459 -0.67 21.20 -9.60
C ALA A 459 -1.17 21.11 -11.05
N MET A 460 -2.37 21.60 -11.36
CA MET A 460 -3.02 21.40 -12.66
C MET A 460 -2.82 22.56 -13.65
N GLN A 461 -2.71 23.80 -13.18
CA GLN A 461 -2.69 24.99 -14.06
C GLN A 461 -1.35 25.25 -14.75
N PRO A 462 -0.16 25.12 -14.12
CA PRO A 462 1.10 25.54 -14.72
C PRO A 462 1.43 24.89 -16.06
N HIS A 463 0.94 23.66 -16.28
CA HIS A 463 1.15 22.89 -17.51
C HIS A 463 -0.15 22.60 -18.26
N ASN A 464 -1.24 23.30 -17.92
CA ASN A 464 -2.56 23.12 -18.53
C ASN A 464 -3.00 21.65 -18.61
N LEU A 465 -2.80 20.91 -17.51
CA LEU A 465 -2.90 19.45 -17.47
C LEU A 465 -4.30 18.94 -17.86
N PHE A 466 -5.37 19.71 -17.59
CA PHE A 466 -6.71 19.36 -18.05
C PHE A 466 -6.80 19.24 -19.57
N SER A 467 -6.19 20.16 -20.32
CA SER A 467 -6.20 20.08 -21.79
C SER A 467 -5.45 18.84 -22.29
N LEU A 468 -4.34 18.50 -21.63
CA LEU A 468 -3.52 17.33 -21.97
C LEU A 468 -4.27 15.99 -21.75
N LEU A 469 -5.27 15.95 -20.85
CA LEU A 469 -6.08 14.74 -20.63
C LEU A 469 -6.78 14.28 -21.90
N ALA A 470 -7.37 15.21 -22.67
CA ALA A 470 -8.09 14.88 -23.90
C ALA A 470 -7.13 14.26 -24.94
N ASP A 471 -5.95 14.86 -25.12
CA ASP A 471 -4.94 14.39 -26.05
C ASP A 471 -4.41 13.00 -25.66
N ARG A 472 -4.17 12.78 -24.36
CA ARG A 472 -3.68 11.50 -23.84
C ARG A 472 -4.71 10.38 -23.94
N LEU A 473 -5.97 10.65 -23.63
CA LEU A 473 -7.03 9.65 -23.75
C LEU A 473 -7.29 9.25 -25.21
N SER A 474 -7.03 10.15 -26.16
CA SER A 474 -7.20 9.90 -27.60
C SER A 474 -6.00 9.24 -28.27
N LEU A 475 -4.92 8.96 -27.54
CA LEU A 475 -3.62 8.58 -28.12
C LEU A 475 -3.64 7.24 -28.87
N HIS A 476 -4.35 6.23 -28.34
CA HIS A 476 -4.42 4.89 -28.93
C HIS A 476 -5.77 4.59 -29.60
N SER A 477 -6.81 5.31 -29.21
CA SER A 477 -8.16 5.13 -29.74
C SER A 477 -8.95 6.41 -29.57
N ASN A 478 -9.67 6.80 -30.62
CA ASN A 478 -10.64 7.90 -30.57
C ASN A 478 -12.02 7.43 -30.09
N ALA A 479 -12.19 6.16 -29.71
CA ALA A 479 -13.45 5.66 -29.18
C ALA A 479 -13.62 6.12 -27.73
N PHE A 480 -14.60 6.99 -27.49
CA PHE A 480 -14.99 7.41 -26.14
C PHE A 480 -16.03 6.45 -25.56
N THR A 481 -15.75 5.90 -24.38
CA THR A 481 -16.57 4.87 -23.73
C THR A 481 -17.39 5.43 -22.58
N MET A 482 -18.50 4.76 -22.24
CA MET A 482 -19.34 5.14 -21.10
C MET A 482 -18.56 5.07 -19.77
N ALA A 483 -17.67 4.10 -19.60
CA ALA A 483 -16.82 3.99 -18.42
C ALA A 483 -15.88 5.20 -18.28
N THR A 484 -15.22 5.61 -19.37
CA THR A 484 -14.36 6.81 -19.36
C THR A 484 -15.20 8.05 -19.03
N TYR A 485 -16.34 8.22 -19.67
CA TYR A 485 -17.26 9.32 -19.40
C TYR A 485 -17.67 9.39 -17.92
N ASN A 486 -18.08 8.26 -17.32
CA ASN A 486 -18.51 8.23 -15.93
C ASN A 486 -17.42 8.70 -14.97
N ILE A 487 -16.16 8.29 -15.18
CA ILE A 487 -15.06 8.72 -14.32
C ILE A 487 -14.75 10.21 -14.53
N LEU A 488 -14.74 10.69 -15.78
CA LEU A 488 -14.56 12.13 -16.04
C LEU A 488 -15.67 12.96 -15.41
N PHE A 489 -16.91 12.45 -15.41
CA PHE A 489 -18.02 13.09 -14.71
C PHE A 489 -17.85 13.06 -13.19
N GLU A 490 -17.41 11.93 -12.61
CA GLU A 490 -17.08 11.86 -11.18
C GLU A 490 -16.01 12.89 -10.79
N ILE A 491 -15.02 13.14 -11.66
CA ILE A 491 -14.00 14.18 -11.46
C ILE A 491 -14.63 15.58 -11.59
N LEU A 492 -15.52 15.80 -12.56
CA LEU A 492 -16.22 17.07 -12.76
C LEU A 492 -16.93 17.55 -11.50
N VAL A 493 -17.58 16.64 -10.78
CA VAL A 493 -18.36 16.93 -9.56
C VAL A 493 -17.65 16.55 -8.25
N GLU A 494 -16.43 16.01 -8.33
CA GLU A 494 -15.64 15.49 -7.20
C GLU A 494 -16.39 14.50 -6.30
N LYS A 495 -17.16 13.59 -6.90
CA LYS A 495 -17.83 12.47 -6.21
C LYS A 495 -17.27 11.15 -6.74
N VAL A 496 -15.99 10.91 -6.53
CA VAL A 496 -15.27 9.74 -7.05
C VAL A 496 -15.62 8.49 -6.25
N SER A 497 -16.04 7.45 -6.96
CA SER A 497 -16.37 6.15 -6.39
C SER A 497 -15.16 5.21 -6.38
N GLY A 498 -15.15 4.20 -5.51
CA GLY A 498 -14.11 3.17 -5.47
C GLY A 498 -14.04 2.31 -6.75
N PRO A 499 -15.10 1.54 -7.07
CA PRO A 499 -15.09 0.67 -8.25
C PRO A 499 -15.16 1.45 -9.57
N ILE A 500 -14.72 0.82 -10.66
CA ILE A 500 -15.02 1.27 -12.02
C ILE A 500 -16.47 0.86 -12.32
N VAL A 501 -17.29 1.82 -12.72
CA VAL A 501 -18.73 1.63 -12.91
C VAL A 501 -19.14 2.05 -14.32
N GLU A 502 -19.77 1.13 -15.06
CA GLU A 502 -20.32 1.41 -16.39
C GLU A 502 -21.68 2.13 -16.33
N LYS A 503 -22.45 1.91 -15.26
CA LYS A 503 -23.74 2.56 -15.02
C LYS A 503 -23.78 3.19 -13.63
N ARG A 504 -23.77 4.53 -13.57
CA ARG A 504 -23.84 5.27 -12.31
C ARG A 504 -25.06 4.85 -11.48
N SER A 505 -24.83 4.53 -10.20
CA SER A 505 -25.86 4.06 -9.27
C SER A 505 -26.62 5.19 -8.57
N SER A 506 -26.02 6.38 -8.43
CA SER A 506 -26.64 7.55 -7.81
C SER A 506 -27.24 8.51 -8.84
N GLU A 507 -28.47 8.95 -8.56
CA GLU A 507 -29.12 10.04 -9.30
C GLU A 507 -28.53 11.40 -8.89
N ILE A 508 -28.51 12.34 -9.83
CA ILE A 508 -28.02 13.70 -9.59
C ILE A 508 -29.05 14.43 -8.71
N THR A 509 -28.60 14.86 -7.54
CA THR A 509 -29.41 15.64 -6.59
C THR A 509 -29.01 17.11 -6.61
N SER A 510 -29.88 17.99 -6.12
CA SER A 510 -29.70 19.46 -6.23
C SER A 510 -28.50 20.03 -5.46
N ASP A 511 -27.89 19.26 -4.55
CA ASP A 511 -26.66 19.60 -3.84
C ASP A 511 -25.38 19.43 -4.67
N TRP A 512 -25.46 18.75 -5.82
CA TRP A 512 -24.27 18.47 -6.64
C TRP A 512 -23.77 19.75 -7.29
N LYS A 513 -22.46 20.01 -7.14
CA LYS A 513 -21.78 21.17 -7.69
C LYS A 513 -20.75 20.77 -8.72
N ILE A 514 -20.50 21.67 -9.67
CA ILE A 514 -19.38 21.57 -10.59
C ILE A 514 -18.13 22.09 -9.89
N GLU A 515 -17.23 21.18 -9.52
CA GLU A 515 -16.00 21.48 -8.77
C GLU A 515 -14.79 21.60 -9.72
N ASN A 516 -14.76 20.83 -10.82
CA ASN A 516 -13.70 20.88 -11.83
C ASN A 516 -14.24 21.28 -13.21
N SER A 517 -14.60 22.56 -13.37
CA SER A 517 -15.23 23.09 -14.59
C SER A 517 -14.44 22.86 -15.88
N ALA A 518 -13.10 22.81 -15.81
CA ALA A 518 -12.23 22.50 -16.95
C ALA A 518 -12.52 21.13 -17.57
N MET A 519 -13.07 20.18 -16.80
CA MET A 519 -13.42 18.84 -17.29
C MET A 519 -14.53 18.85 -18.35
N ILE A 520 -15.39 19.88 -18.36
CA ILE A 520 -16.42 20.06 -19.41
C ILE A 520 -15.76 20.17 -20.79
N LYS A 521 -14.68 20.96 -20.88
CA LYS A 521 -13.91 21.10 -22.12
C LYS A 521 -13.29 19.76 -22.56
N VAL A 522 -12.74 19.00 -21.61
CA VAL A 522 -12.14 17.69 -21.87
C VAL A 522 -13.17 16.73 -22.44
N ILE A 523 -14.31 16.57 -21.75
CA ILE A 523 -15.41 15.69 -22.18
C ILE A 523 -15.93 16.11 -23.56
N ALA A 524 -16.21 17.40 -23.77
CA ALA A 524 -16.70 17.91 -25.05
C ALA A 524 -15.70 17.68 -26.19
N THR A 525 -14.40 17.79 -25.92
CA THR A 525 -13.34 17.54 -26.91
C THR A 525 -13.31 16.07 -27.30
N LEU A 526 -13.37 15.15 -26.33
CA LEU A 526 -13.42 13.71 -26.57
C LEU A 526 -14.68 13.31 -27.36
N LEU A 527 -15.85 13.83 -26.98
CA LEU A 527 -17.12 13.58 -27.68
C LEU A 527 -17.10 14.05 -29.14
N ARG A 528 -16.42 15.17 -29.42
CA ARG A 528 -16.32 15.74 -30.77
C ARG A 528 -15.31 14.99 -31.64
N ASN A 529 -14.22 14.52 -31.05
CA ASN A 529 -13.16 13.82 -31.77
C ASN A 529 -13.47 12.33 -31.99
N SER A 530 -14.49 11.80 -31.31
CA SER A 530 -14.93 10.42 -31.46
C SER A 530 -15.71 10.19 -32.75
N PRO A 531 -15.53 9.04 -33.43
CA PRO A 531 -16.31 8.69 -34.61
C PRO A 531 -17.76 8.43 -34.23
N ASP A 532 -18.69 8.94 -35.04
CA ASP A 532 -20.12 8.77 -34.83
C ASP A 532 -20.55 7.30 -34.88
N ASN A 533 -21.22 6.85 -33.83
CA ASN A 533 -21.80 5.53 -33.68
C ASN A 533 -22.90 5.55 -32.61
N VAL A 534 -23.69 4.48 -32.51
CA VAL A 534 -24.82 4.37 -31.57
C VAL A 534 -24.38 4.64 -30.12
N HIS A 535 -23.27 4.04 -29.68
CA HIS A 535 -22.74 4.24 -28.33
C HIS A 535 -22.32 5.69 -28.08
N LEU A 536 -21.75 6.38 -29.07
CA LEU A 536 -21.39 7.79 -28.92
C LEU A 536 -22.62 8.68 -28.76
N TYR A 537 -23.73 8.39 -29.46
CA TYR A 537 -24.98 9.14 -29.29
C TYR A 537 -25.55 8.98 -27.89
N ASP A 538 -25.46 7.77 -27.32
CA ASP A 538 -25.87 7.51 -25.93
C ASP A 538 -25.02 8.31 -24.93
N ILE A 539 -23.70 8.37 -25.13
CA ILE A 539 -22.80 9.14 -24.24
C ILE A 539 -23.03 10.65 -24.42
N LYS A 540 -23.21 11.14 -25.65
CA LYS A 540 -23.56 12.56 -25.93
C LYS A 540 -24.85 12.94 -25.21
N SER A 541 -25.89 12.11 -25.36
CA SER A 541 -27.18 12.33 -24.70
C SER A 541 -27.03 12.31 -23.19
N ARG A 542 -26.31 11.33 -22.64
CA ARG A 542 -26.09 11.22 -21.20
C ARG A 542 -25.32 12.41 -20.63
N PHE A 543 -24.26 12.86 -21.31
CA PHE A 543 -23.52 14.06 -20.92
C PHE A 543 -24.42 15.29 -20.87
N LEU A 544 -25.24 15.49 -21.90
CA LEU A 544 -26.13 16.64 -21.96
C LEU A 544 -27.23 16.56 -20.91
N ASP A 545 -27.84 15.40 -20.69
CA ASP A 545 -28.85 15.17 -19.65
C ASP A 545 -28.27 15.47 -18.26
N ASP A 546 -27.07 14.97 -17.96
CA ASP A 546 -26.39 15.23 -16.69
C ASP A 546 -26.07 16.73 -16.52
N MET A 547 -25.66 17.43 -17.58
CA MET A 547 -25.39 18.87 -17.55
C MET A 547 -26.67 19.71 -17.40
N ILE A 548 -27.78 19.30 -18.03
CA ILE A 548 -29.10 19.92 -17.88
C ILE A 548 -29.58 19.76 -16.43
N LEU A 549 -29.44 18.58 -15.84
CA LEU A 549 -29.83 18.32 -14.44
C LEU A 549 -29.00 19.15 -13.46
N LEU A 550 -27.68 19.22 -13.64
CA LEU A 550 -26.80 20.06 -12.82
C LEU A 550 -27.11 21.55 -12.97
N SER A 551 -27.48 22.00 -14.16
CA SER A 551 -27.74 23.41 -14.45
C SER A 551 -29.14 23.85 -14.03
N SER A 552 -30.14 22.98 -14.13
CA SER A 552 -31.53 23.28 -13.71
C SER A 552 -31.64 23.41 -12.20
N SER A 553 -30.94 22.56 -11.46
CA SER A 553 -31.04 22.49 -10.00
C SER A 553 -30.20 23.51 -9.23
N SER A 554 -29.20 24.14 -9.87
CA SER A 554 -28.23 24.99 -9.17
C SER A 554 -27.87 26.26 -9.94
N ARG A 555 -28.13 27.42 -9.32
CA ARG A 555 -27.69 28.73 -9.82
C ARG A 555 -26.17 28.80 -9.94
N GLU A 556 -25.46 28.23 -8.98
CA GLU A 556 -24.00 28.29 -8.95
C GLU A 556 -23.39 27.49 -10.11
N ASN A 557 -23.93 26.32 -10.44
CA ASN A 557 -23.46 25.54 -11.58
C ASN A 557 -23.61 26.31 -12.89
N ARG A 558 -24.73 27.04 -13.08
CA ARG A 558 -24.90 27.92 -14.24
C ARG A 558 -23.83 29.01 -14.32
N ARG A 559 -23.51 29.64 -13.18
CA ARG A 559 -22.44 30.66 -13.10
C ARG A 559 -21.07 30.08 -13.46
N VAL A 560 -20.74 28.92 -12.89
CA VAL A 560 -19.49 28.22 -13.16
C VAL A 560 -19.34 27.89 -14.65
N ILE A 561 -20.40 27.39 -15.30
CA ILE A 561 -20.37 27.09 -16.74
C ILE A 561 -20.17 28.36 -17.57
N LEU A 562 -20.91 29.43 -17.25
CA LEU A 562 -20.83 30.69 -17.99
C LEU A 562 -19.46 31.39 -17.86
N GLN A 563 -18.69 31.08 -16.82
CA GLN A 563 -17.34 31.60 -16.61
C GLN A 563 -16.26 30.81 -17.39
N ILE A 564 -16.59 29.63 -17.91
CA ILE A 564 -15.64 28.83 -18.71
C ILE A 564 -15.38 29.55 -20.04
N SER A 565 -14.11 29.75 -20.39
CA SER A 565 -13.75 30.33 -21.68
C SER A 565 -14.24 29.46 -22.83
N VAL A 566 -14.99 30.06 -23.76
CA VAL A 566 -15.40 29.46 -25.03
C VAL A 566 -16.34 28.24 -24.83
N TRP A 567 -17.11 28.21 -23.74
CA TRP A 567 -18.07 27.14 -23.45
C TRP A 567 -19.11 26.94 -24.56
N GLN A 568 -19.46 28.01 -25.26
CA GLN A 568 -20.41 27.99 -26.37
C GLN A 568 -19.94 27.08 -27.49
N GLU A 569 -18.66 27.14 -27.87
CA GLU A 569 -18.13 26.31 -28.95
C GLU A 569 -18.12 24.83 -28.59
N TYR A 570 -17.90 24.51 -27.31
CA TYR A 570 -17.91 23.15 -26.80
C TYR A 570 -19.31 22.56 -26.91
N LEU A 571 -20.34 23.25 -26.42
CA LEU A 571 -21.73 22.76 -26.46
C LEU A 571 -22.31 22.75 -27.86
N LEU A 572 -22.17 23.87 -28.61
CA LEU A 572 -22.60 23.93 -30.01
C LEU A 572 -21.84 22.94 -30.89
N GLY A 573 -20.69 22.42 -30.43
CA GLY A 573 -19.91 21.42 -31.16
C GLY A 573 -20.43 20.01 -31.05
N LEU A 574 -21.38 19.78 -30.16
CA LEU A 574 -22.09 18.51 -30.04
C LEU A 574 -23.39 18.51 -30.85
N ALA A 575 -23.88 19.69 -31.25
CA ALA A 575 -25.09 19.82 -32.06
C ALA A 575 -24.81 19.48 -33.53
N TYR A 576 -25.79 18.83 -34.16
CA TYR A 576 -25.79 18.56 -35.59
C TYR A 576 -26.52 19.69 -36.31
N VAL A 577 -25.83 20.42 -37.20
CA VAL A 577 -26.47 21.46 -38.01
C VAL A 577 -27.59 20.88 -38.88
N TYR A 578 -27.36 19.65 -39.34
CA TYR A 578 -28.26 18.92 -40.19
C TYR A 578 -28.32 17.45 -39.77
N PRO A 579 -29.14 17.11 -38.76
CA PRO A 579 -29.23 15.76 -38.23
C PRO A 579 -29.81 14.80 -39.28
N SER A 580 -29.22 13.60 -39.37
CA SER A 580 -29.60 12.56 -40.34
C SER A 580 -30.44 11.44 -39.72
N ASN A 581 -30.48 11.34 -38.39
CA ASN A 581 -31.23 10.32 -37.65
C ASN A 581 -31.86 10.92 -36.38
N GLU A 582 -32.81 10.19 -35.78
CA GLU A 582 -33.52 10.63 -34.56
C GLU A 582 -32.57 10.86 -33.38
N GLN A 583 -31.50 10.08 -33.26
CA GLN A 583 -30.50 10.22 -32.19
C GLN A 583 -29.74 11.56 -32.29
N GLN A 584 -29.36 11.99 -33.49
CA GLN A 584 -28.72 13.27 -33.76
C GLN A 584 -29.68 14.44 -33.50
N VAL A 585 -30.97 14.27 -33.83
CA VAL A 585 -32.02 15.24 -33.46
C VAL A 585 -32.09 15.35 -31.94
N ALA A 586 -32.20 14.22 -31.23
CA ALA A 586 -32.30 14.18 -29.77
C ALA A 586 -31.07 14.77 -29.05
N VAL A 587 -29.86 14.57 -29.57
CA VAL A 587 -28.64 15.22 -29.08
C VAL A 587 -28.71 16.72 -29.29
N THR A 588 -29.07 17.16 -30.50
CA THR A 588 -29.20 18.59 -30.83
C THR A 588 -30.25 19.25 -29.94
N ASP A 589 -31.38 18.59 -29.69
CA ASP A 589 -32.44 19.09 -28.84
C ASP A 589 -31.95 19.40 -27.42
N ARG A 590 -31.22 18.46 -26.82
CA ARG A 590 -30.59 18.62 -25.50
C ARG A 590 -29.54 19.74 -25.48
N VAL A 591 -28.77 19.92 -26.55
CA VAL A 591 -27.85 21.07 -26.66
C VAL A 591 -28.62 22.38 -26.54
N PHE A 592 -29.70 22.54 -27.32
CA PHE A 592 -30.49 23.77 -27.30
C PHE A 592 -31.25 23.98 -25.99
N GLU A 593 -31.67 22.91 -25.31
CA GLU A 593 -32.23 22.97 -23.96
C GLU A 593 -31.21 23.48 -22.94
N LEU A 594 -30.00 22.94 -22.95
CA LEU A 594 -28.92 23.41 -22.07
C LEU A 594 -28.56 24.88 -22.38
N LEU A 595 -28.47 25.25 -23.66
CA LEU A 595 -28.26 26.64 -24.08
C LEU A 595 -29.37 27.56 -23.56
N LYS A 596 -30.63 27.15 -23.66
CA LYS A 596 -31.78 27.90 -23.13
C LYS A 596 -31.60 28.18 -21.63
N ILE A 597 -31.29 27.16 -20.83
CA ILE A 597 -31.09 27.29 -19.38
C ILE A 597 -29.96 28.28 -19.07
N LEU A 598 -28.82 28.15 -19.74
CA LEU A 598 -27.63 28.98 -19.49
C LEU A 598 -27.81 30.43 -19.94
N LEU A 599 -28.34 30.63 -21.15
CA LEU A 599 -28.55 31.97 -21.72
C LEU A 599 -29.66 32.74 -21.02
N HIS A 600 -30.74 32.06 -20.63
CA HIS A 600 -31.80 32.65 -19.81
C HIS A 600 -31.24 33.14 -18.48
N HIS A 601 -30.44 32.31 -17.80
CA HIS A 601 -29.76 32.72 -16.57
C HIS A 601 -28.80 33.89 -16.80
N ALA A 602 -27.99 33.85 -17.86
CA ALA A 602 -27.05 34.91 -18.20
C ALA A 602 -27.76 36.26 -18.38
N ILE A 603 -28.82 36.30 -19.21
CA ILE A 603 -29.58 37.53 -19.48
C ILE A 603 -30.26 38.06 -18.22
N LYS A 604 -30.85 37.16 -17.41
CA LYS A 604 -31.65 37.54 -16.24
C LYS A 604 -30.81 37.97 -15.04
N TYR A 605 -29.65 37.35 -14.83
CA TYR A 605 -28.93 37.47 -13.56
C TYR A 605 -27.47 37.92 -13.67
N GLU A 606 -26.83 37.82 -14.84
CA GLU A 606 -25.41 38.18 -14.98
C GLU A 606 -25.24 39.55 -15.67
N PHE A 607 -24.34 40.37 -15.14
CA PHE A 607 -24.05 41.67 -15.71
C PHE A 607 -23.47 41.51 -17.13
N GLY A 608 -24.10 42.15 -18.11
CA GLY A 608 -23.69 42.04 -19.50
C GLY A 608 -24.03 40.70 -20.16
N GLY A 609 -24.90 39.87 -19.57
CA GLY A 609 -25.29 38.57 -20.12
C GLY A 609 -25.90 38.59 -21.53
N TRP A 610 -26.46 39.73 -21.97
CA TRP A 610 -26.89 39.92 -23.36
C TRP A 610 -25.75 39.80 -24.37
N ARG A 611 -24.51 40.12 -23.98
CA ARG A 611 -23.31 39.94 -24.83
C ARG A 611 -23.03 38.46 -25.05
N VAL A 612 -23.13 37.66 -23.99
CA VAL A 612 -22.97 36.19 -24.05
C VAL A 612 -23.95 35.58 -25.04
N TRP A 613 -25.18 36.08 -25.09
CA TRP A 613 -26.18 35.67 -26.06
C TRP A 613 -25.81 36.03 -27.51
N ILE A 614 -25.37 37.27 -27.76
CA ILE A 614 -24.91 37.71 -29.10
C ILE A 614 -23.69 36.88 -29.56
N ASP A 615 -22.73 36.65 -28.66
CA ASP A 615 -21.55 35.82 -28.96
C ASP A 615 -21.97 34.39 -29.32
N THR A 616 -22.94 33.82 -28.59
CA THR A 616 -23.47 32.48 -28.87
C THR A 616 -24.14 32.42 -30.24
N LEU A 617 -24.91 33.45 -30.62
CA LEU A 617 -25.53 33.55 -31.94
C LEU A 617 -24.49 33.68 -33.06
N SER A 618 -23.42 34.44 -32.80
CA SER A 618 -22.31 34.64 -33.74
C SER A 618 -21.53 33.34 -33.97
N ILE A 619 -21.25 32.58 -32.91
CA ILE A 619 -20.59 31.27 -32.99
C ILE A 619 -21.48 30.25 -33.73
N LEU A 620 -22.79 30.23 -33.44
CA LEU A 620 -23.75 29.40 -34.16
C LEU A 620 -23.77 29.74 -35.65
N HIS A 621 -23.76 31.04 -35.99
CA HIS A 621 -23.72 31.50 -37.37
C HIS A 621 -22.45 31.06 -38.11
N GLY A 622 -21.29 31.23 -37.47
CA GLY A 622 -20.02 30.75 -38.01
C GLY A 622 -20.02 29.23 -38.24
N ARG A 623 -20.71 28.45 -37.40
CA ARG A 623 -20.88 27.02 -37.60
C ARG A 623 -21.77 26.65 -38.77
N VAL A 624 -22.95 27.26 -38.87
CA VAL A 624 -23.90 26.99 -39.95
C VAL A 624 -23.27 27.32 -41.30
N THR A 625 -22.61 28.46 -41.42
CA THR A 625 -21.95 28.88 -42.66
C THR A 625 -20.80 27.95 -43.06
N LYS A 626 -20.03 27.45 -42.08
CA LYS A 626 -18.98 26.43 -42.30
C LYS A 626 -19.55 25.11 -42.83
N GLU A 627 -20.63 24.60 -42.22
CA GLU A 627 -21.29 23.36 -42.68
C GLU A 627 -21.92 23.52 -44.07
N ASP A 628 -22.55 24.67 -44.34
CA ASP A 628 -23.12 24.98 -45.66
C ASP A 628 -22.05 25.00 -46.74
N TYR A 629 -20.88 25.55 -46.44
CA TYR A 629 -19.73 25.57 -47.33
C TYR A 629 -19.24 24.15 -47.63
N TYR A 630 -19.05 23.29 -46.61
CA TYR A 630 -18.63 21.90 -46.85
C TYR A 630 -19.67 21.10 -47.63
N ARG A 631 -20.96 21.31 -47.38
CA ARG A 631 -22.03 20.68 -48.16
C ARG A 631 -22.03 21.11 -49.62
N LYS A 632 -21.81 22.40 -49.89
CA LYS A 632 -21.66 22.90 -51.27
C LYS A 632 -20.47 22.27 -51.96
N ILE A 633 -19.33 22.15 -51.27
CA ILE A 633 -18.15 21.46 -51.80
C ILE A 633 -18.44 19.99 -52.06
N ASN A 634 -19.04 19.27 -51.12
CA ASN A 634 -19.34 17.85 -51.29
C ASN A 634 -20.29 17.63 -52.48
N LYS A 635 -21.32 18.48 -52.64
CA LYS A 635 -22.21 18.45 -53.82
C LYS A 635 -21.46 18.77 -55.11
N MET A 636 -20.53 19.73 -55.11
CA MET A 636 -19.69 20.02 -56.28
C MET A 636 -18.78 18.85 -56.64
N VAL A 637 -18.20 18.17 -55.65
CA VAL A 637 -17.35 16.98 -55.84
C VAL A 637 -18.15 15.77 -56.31
N GLU A 638 -19.36 15.56 -55.78
CA GLU A 638 -20.31 14.53 -56.26
C GLU A 638 -20.68 14.79 -57.72
N ASN A 639 -21.07 16.02 -58.06
CA ASN A 639 -21.39 16.39 -59.44
C ASN A 639 -20.18 16.23 -60.40
N MET A 640 -18.96 16.56 -59.95
CA MET A 640 -17.74 16.35 -60.77
C MET A 640 -17.44 14.86 -61.00
N LYS A 641 -17.77 13.98 -60.06
CA LYS A 641 -17.61 12.52 -60.24
C LYS A 641 -18.66 11.95 -61.18
N ASP A 642 -19.89 12.47 -61.12
CA ASP A 642 -20.97 12.10 -62.03
C ASP A 642 -20.71 12.61 -63.47
N ASP A 643 -19.98 13.73 -63.63
CA ASP A 643 -19.54 14.24 -64.93
C ASP A 643 -18.38 13.42 -65.53
N ASP A 644 -17.41 12.95 -64.72
CA ASP A 644 -16.29 12.09 -65.15
C ASP A 644 -16.73 10.65 -65.53
N GLU A 645 -17.83 10.13 -64.97
CA GLU A 645 -18.40 8.82 -65.34
C GLU A 645 -19.25 8.86 -66.63
N ASN A 646 -19.60 10.04 -67.13
CA ASN A 646 -20.47 10.22 -68.31
C ASN A 646 -19.74 10.69 -69.60
N GLU A 647 -18.41 10.76 -69.64
CA GLU A 647 -17.67 11.01 -70.89
C GLU A 647 -17.36 9.73 -71.70
N PRO A 648 -17.69 9.67 -73.00
CA PRO A 648 -17.34 8.54 -73.86
C PRO A 648 -15.85 8.55 -74.25
N LYS A 649 -15.12 7.51 -73.87
CA LYS A 649 -13.71 7.28 -74.28
C LYS A 649 -13.61 7.04 -75.79
N THR A 650 -12.98 7.95 -76.52
CA THR A 650 -12.46 7.72 -77.88
C THR A 650 -10.92 7.68 -77.91
N PRO A 651 -10.30 6.89 -78.81
CA PRO A 651 -8.92 6.42 -78.68
C PRO A 651 -7.88 7.46 -79.11
N VAL A 652 -6.80 7.59 -78.33
CA VAL A 652 -5.66 8.46 -78.65
C VAL A 652 -4.65 7.70 -79.52
N SER A 653 -4.47 8.18 -80.75
CA SER A 653 -3.34 7.90 -81.63
C SER A 653 -2.13 8.79 -81.29
N THR A 654 -0.94 8.20 -81.24
CA THR A 654 0.37 8.87 -81.17
C THR A 654 0.65 9.72 -82.43
N PRO A 655 1.44 10.81 -82.32
CA PRO A 655 2.82 10.73 -82.83
C PRO A 655 3.91 11.51 -82.03
N THR A 656 5.11 11.30 -82.53
CA THR A 656 6.53 11.51 -82.16
C THR A 656 7.13 12.94 -82.06
N ALA A 657 8.31 12.99 -81.39
CA ALA A 657 9.50 13.86 -81.57
C ALA A 657 9.43 15.32 -81.03
N SER A 658 10.48 16.00 -80.50
CA SER A 658 11.92 15.75 -80.28
C SER A 658 12.57 16.99 -79.59
N GLY A 659 13.62 16.77 -78.78
CA GLY A 659 14.70 17.72 -78.41
C GLY A 659 14.39 18.79 -77.35
N SER A 660 15.30 19.26 -76.47
CA SER A 660 16.72 19.03 -76.18
C SER A 660 17.12 20.02 -75.04
N GLY A 661 18.03 19.65 -74.13
CA GLY A 661 18.83 20.62 -73.34
C GLY A 661 18.84 20.46 -71.81
N THR A 662 19.89 19.83 -71.30
CA THR A 662 20.39 19.75 -69.90
C THR A 662 21.28 20.99 -69.54
N PRO A 663 21.95 21.05 -68.36
CA PRO A 663 21.52 21.02 -66.95
C PRO A 663 22.16 22.20 -66.14
N PHE A 664 21.87 22.40 -64.85
CA PHE A 664 22.85 22.89 -63.84
C PHE A 664 22.30 22.86 -62.40
N ASP A 665 23.25 22.84 -61.46
CA ASP A 665 23.28 22.25 -60.11
C ASP A 665 22.59 22.99 -58.94
N GLY A 666 22.39 22.24 -57.85
CA GLY A 666 22.86 22.66 -56.52
C GLY A 666 21.89 22.63 -55.34
N GLN A 667 22.06 21.62 -54.45
CA GLN A 667 21.93 21.62 -52.96
C GLN A 667 20.58 22.07 -52.33
N SER A 668 20.03 21.53 -51.23
CA SER A 668 20.43 20.57 -50.20
C SER A 668 19.22 20.28 -49.26
N ILE A 669 19.13 19.04 -48.77
CA ILE A 669 18.72 18.56 -47.42
C ILE A 669 17.35 19.03 -46.84
N VAL A 670 16.35 18.13 -46.84
CA VAL A 670 15.18 18.14 -45.94
C VAL A 670 14.89 16.71 -45.41
N THR A 671 14.59 16.64 -44.12
CA THR A 671 14.23 15.47 -43.29
C THR A 671 12.86 14.84 -43.66
N PRO A 672 12.62 13.56 -43.31
CA PRO A 672 11.53 12.79 -43.89
C PRO A 672 10.20 13.03 -43.15
N THR A 673 9.26 13.67 -43.83
CA THR A 673 7.82 13.54 -43.53
C THR A 673 7.20 12.66 -44.62
N LYS A 674 6.43 11.65 -44.22
CA LYS A 674 5.75 10.73 -45.13
C LYS A 674 4.71 11.49 -45.96
N SER A 675 5.10 11.92 -47.15
CA SER A 675 4.22 12.36 -48.21
C SER A 675 3.89 11.17 -49.12
N VAL A 676 2.62 10.75 -49.12
CA VAL A 676 2.09 9.93 -50.22
C VAL A 676 1.90 10.88 -51.39
N SER A 677 2.89 10.89 -52.28
CA SER A 677 2.88 11.62 -53.53
C SER A 677 2.29 10.70 -54.60
N ASN A 678 1.09 11.00 -55.10
CA ASN A 678 0.72 10.62 -56.45
C ASN A 678 0.39 11.91 -57.20
N ARG A 679 1.36 12.36 -58.00
CA ARG A 679 1.28 13.53 -58.86
C ARG A 679 0.73 13.05 -60.20
N GLN A 680 -0.57 13.25 -60.44
CA GLN A 680 -1.11 13.29 -61.79
C GLN A 680 -1.34 14.75 -62.19
N VAL A 681 -1.06 15.01 -63.46
CA VAL A 681 -0.92 16.31 -64.10
C VAL A 681 -2.28 17.03 -64.10
N PHE A 682 -2.37 18.18 -63.42
CA PHE A 682 -3.55 19.04 -63.48
C PHE A 682 -3.47 20.01 -64.67
N SER A 683 -4.32 19.78 -65.67
CA SER A 683 -4.77 20.81 -66.60
C SER A 683 -5.67 21.82 -65.87
N LYS A 684 -5.74 23.04 -66.40
CA LYS A 684 -6.32 24.24 -65.77
C LYS A 684 -7.78 24.06 -65.30
N THR A 685 -8.09 24.81 -64.23
CA THR A 685 -9.39 25.11 -63.56
C THR A 685 -10.05 24.05 -62.69
N ASN A 686 -9.75 24.10 -61.38
CA ASN A 686 -10.70 23.94 -60.27
C ASN A 686 -10.01 24.29 -58.94
N GLN A 687 -9.88 25.58 -58.64
CA GLN A 687 -9.56 26.01 -57.28
C GLN A 687 -10.86 25.99 -56.48
N LEU A 688 -10.92 25.17 -55.43
CA LEU A 688 -12.01 25.23 -54.44
C LEU A 688 -12.17 26.69 -53.98
N PRO A 689 -13.40 27.25 -53.99
CA PRO A 689 -13.61 28.64 -53.60
C PRO A 689 -13.14 28.85 -52.16
N PRO A 690 -12.42 29.94 -51.82
CA PRO A 690 -11.94 30.14 -50.46
C PRO A 690 -13.11 30.28 -49.48
N TYR A 691 -12.99 29.68 -48.28
CA TYR A 691 -13.99 29.85 -47.22
C TYR A 691 -14.01 31.30 -46.73
N THR A 692 -15.15 31.95 -46.89
CA THR A 692 -15.45 33.24 -46.29
C THR A 692 -16.74 33.11 -45.47
N ILE A 693 -16.78 33.78 -44.31
CA ILE A 693 -18.03 33.86 -43.54
C ILE A 693 -18.98 34.73 -44.38
N SER A 694 -20.04 34.12 -44.89
CA SER A 694 -21.04 34.81 -45.70
C SER A 694 -21.80 35.86 -44.87
N GLU A 695 -22.46 36.80 -45.54
CA GLU A 695 -23.42 37.71 -44.90
C GLU A 695 -24.41 36.95 -44.01
N PHE A 696 -24.78 37.57 -42.89
CA PHE A 696 -25.63 36.94 -41.88
C PHE A 696 -26.99 36.54 -42.48
N LYS A 697 -27.29 35.24 -42.41
CA LYS A 697 -28.57 34.66 -42.81
C LYS A 697 -29.11 33.79 -41.68
N TYR A 698 -30.38 33.96 -41.35
CA TYR A 698 -31.07 33.13 -40.37
C TYR A 698 -31.19 31.69 -40.90
N SER A 699 -30.81 30.74 -40.06
CA SER A 699 -31.06 29.31 -40.27
C SER A 699 -32.09 28.80 -39.26
N PRO A 700 -32.67 27.59 -39.47
CA PRO A 700 -33.59 26.99 -38.51
C PRO A 700 -33.03 26.92 -37.08
N LEU A 701 -31.72 26.67 -36.94
CA LEU A 701 -31.06 26.66 -35.63
C LEU A 701 -30.99 28.05 -34.98
N HIS A 702 -30.81 29.12 -35.76
CA HIS A 702 -30.84 30.49 -35.22
C HIS A 702 -32.24 30.81 -34.69
N ILE A 703 -33.27 30.53 -35.49
CA ILE A 703 -34.67 30.77 -35.10
C ILE A 703 -35.01 29.97 -33.84
N ARG A 704 -34.57 28.71 -33.78
CA ARG A 704 -34.75 27.85 -32.61
C ARG A 704 -34.11 28.42 -31.34
N LEU A 705 -32.88 28.92 -31.41
CA LEU A 705 -32.20 29.54 -30.27
C LEU A 705 -32.97 30.76 -29.78
N LEU A 706 -33.37 31.64 -30.71
CA LEU A 706 -34.10 32.86 -30.42
C LEU A 706 -35.45 32.56 -29.76
N HIS A 707 -36.23 31.66 -30.35
CA HIS A 707 -37.53 31.25 -29.82
C HIS A 707 -37.39 30.71 -28.39
N SER A 708 -36.45 29.78 -28.18
CA SER A 708 -36.24 29.14 -26.87
C SER A 708 -35.88 30.14 -25.76
N VAL A 709 -35.06 31.15 -26.07
CA VAL A 709 -34.65 32.18 -25.12
C VAL A 709 -35.78 33.21 -24.90
N PHE A 710 -36.45 33.65 -25.95
CA PHE A 710 -37.57 34.60 -25.84
C PHE A 710 -38.75 34.01 -25.10
N ASP A 711 -39.10 32.74 -25.30
CA ASP A 711 -40.14 32.06 -24.52
C ASP A 711 -39.85 32.10 -23.00
N ALA A 712 -38.59 31.89 -22.62
CA ALA A 712 -38.17 31.90 -21.22
C ALA A 712 -38.25 33.32 -20.62
N ILE A 713 -37.84 34.34 -21.39
CA ILE A 713 -37.95 35.74 -21.00
C ILE A 713 -39.41 36.16 -20.90
N GLU A 714 -40.25 35.74 -21.86
CA GLU A 714 -41.68 36.07 -21.84
C GLU A 714 -42.39 35.43 -20.64
N SER A 715 -42.02 34.20 -20.28
CA SER A 715 -42.50 33.56 -19.05
C SER A 715 -42.16 34.38 -17.80
N ASP A 716 -40.96 34.94 -17.72
CA ASP A 716 -40.58 35.81 -16.60
C ASP A 716 -41.33 37.13 -16.63
N VAL A 717 -41.50 37.75 -17.80
CA VAL A 717 -42.26 39.00 -17.94
C VAL A 717 -43.73 38.77 -17.54
N ARG A 718 -44.32 37.64 -17.90
CA ARG A 718 -45.67 37.26 -17.45
C ARG A 718 -45.71 37.06 -15.93
N ALA A 719 -44.70 36.40 -15.35
CA ALA A 719 -44.59 36.23 -13.90
C ALA A 719 -44.33 37.54 -13.13
N TRP A 720 -43.71 38.54 -13.76
CA TRP A 720 -43.54 39.89 -13.18
C TRP A 720 -44.80 40.76 -13.29
N LYS A 721 -45.64 40.48 -14.29
CA LYS A 721 -46.93 41.18 -14.50
C LYS A 721 -48.05 40.62 -13.62
N ALA A 722 -47.98 39.34 -13.25
CA ALA A 722 -48.84 38.69 -12.27
C ALA A 722 -48.40 39.07 -10.86
#